data_AF-A0A8J6H611-F1
#
_entry.id   AF-A0A8J6H611-F1
#
_cell.length_a   1.000
_cell.length_b   1.000
_cell.length_c   1.000
_cell.angle_alpha   90.00
_cell.angle_beta   90.00
_cell.angle_gamma   90.00
#
_symmetry.space_group_name_H-M   'P 1'
#
loop_
_entity.id
_entity.type
_entity.pdbx_description
1 polymer ?
#
loop_
_entity_poly.entity_id
_entity_poly.type
_entity_poly.pdbx_seq_one_letter_code
_entity_poly.pdbx_strand_id
1 'polypeptide(L)'
;MNFSTELIFALATILLIPIYYYFTKLRRIEKFFENFPNPPTVPILGNARDFRSGPAFFKSIHEYTRKYGNMVHIKIGPIGHVLLASDYKFLEFLLSHNKLLTKSINLKFLEPWIGTGLVTANGGPKWKTHRRLITPAFHFKILEQFVDIFESAGNILIQKLSKESGEKSVDIYPYVTRCTLDVICETAMGTKVDVQNSETSLYFHSVKEMCRIFLARTTSILKRYDSIFRFTKDYEIQKKSVEVLHGYTKSVINSKRKELEETRKEGNYSDVDDLGRKKKKVFLDLILEATVDGQSLSDEEIREEVDTFMFGGHDTTATATSFILYCLAQNKDVQDKVLEEQEQIFGGEKCPKVTYTNLQEMKYLENVIKEGLRLYSPVPLFGRQIDQDVEYDGKIIPNGVGVIVFSHGIHMNPEYYPNPEKFDPSRFDNVEGKQPFAFIPFSAGPRNCIGQKYAMLEIKCLLSKIVRNFELSPAFPRHEMILAPETVLKSLNGDVIRLITREAGRVKPERLWPEGSTPTEGVSLSHPWKKKKVFLDSLLEAAVDGQSLSDEEIREEVDTFMFGDKVLEEQNQIFGEEKCPKVTYTNLQEMKYLENVIKEGLRLYSPVPVFGRRIDQDVEYDGKIIPKGVEILVYSHGIHMNPEYYPNPEKFDPSRFENIDGKYPFAFIPFSAGPRNCVGQKYAMLEIKSLLGKIIRNFELSPAYPRHEMILSPENVLKSLNGVRVGIKCR
;
A
#
# COMPACT_ATOMS: atom_id res chain seq x y z
N MET A 1 -7.56 52.09 -46.35
CA MET A 1 -8.86 51.50 -45.96
C MET A 1 -9.38 52.30 -44.77
N ASN A 2 -10.38 53.17 -44.97
CA ASN A 2 -11.06 53.83 -43.86
C ASN A 2 -12.13 52.87 -43.35
N PHE A 3 -11.89 52.24 -42.19
CA PHE A 3 -12.94 51.49 -41.52
C PHE A 3 -14.05 52.46 -41.11
N SER A 4 -15.32 52.10 -41.33
CA SER A 4 -16.45 52.91 -40.89
C SER A 4 -16.40 53.07 -39.36
N THR A 5 -16.82 54.23 -38.85
CA THR A 5 -16.91 54.51 -37.41
C THR A 5 -17.69 53.43 -36.66
N GLU A 6 -18.73 52.88 -37.28
CA GLU A 6 -19.52 51.77 -36.76
C GLU A 6 -18.70 50.48 -36.57
N LEU A 7 -17.81 50.15 -37.51
CA LEU A 7 -16.94 48.97 -37.42
C LEU A 7 -15.89 49.12 -36.32
N ILE A 8 -15.37 50.34 -36.12
CA ILE A 8 -14.44 50.63 -35.01
C ILE A 8 -15.16 50.49 -33.66
N PHE A 9 -16.39 51.00 -33.54
CA PHE A 9 -17.21 50.82 -32.34
C PHE A 9 -17.57 49.36 -32.06
N ALA A 10 -17.90 48.58 -33.10
CA ALA A 10 -18.17 47.15 -32.97
C ALA A 10 -16.92 46.39 -32.51
N LEU A 11 -15.76 46.64 -33.13
CA LEU A 11 -14.48 46.02 -32.73
C LEU A 11 -14.05 46.42 -31.31
N ALA A 12 -14.23 47.69 -30.94
CA ALA A 12 -13.96 48.16 -29.59
C ALA A 12 -14.90 47.49 -28.56
N THR A 13 -16.19 47.34 -28.88
CA THR A 13 -17.15 46.67 -28.00
C THR A 13 -16.82 45.19 -27.82
N ILE A 14 -16.45 44.50 -28.91
CA ILE A 14 -16.00 43.10 -28.89
C ILE A 14 -14.73 42.93 -28.04
N LEU A 15 -13.82 43.92 -28.02
CA LEU A 15 -12.62 43.89 -27.19
C LEU A 15 -12.88 44.29 -25.72
N LEU A 16 -13.79 45.24 -25.48
CA LEU A 16 -14.05 45.78 -24.14
C LEU A 16 -14.89 44.83 -23.27
N ILE A 17 -15.81 44.04 -23.84
CA ILE A 17 -16.64 43.09 -23.08
C ILE A 17 -15.79 42.03 -22.35
N PRO A 18 -14.85 41.32 -23.01
CA PRO A 18 -13.95 40.38 -22.32
C PRO A 18 -13.08 41.05 -21.27
N ILE A 19 -12.60 42.27 -21.53
CA ILE A 19 -11.79 43.05 -20.59
C ILE A 19 -12.60 43.40 -19.34
N TYR A 20 -13.83 43.88 -19.52
CA TYR A 20 -14.76 44.17 -18.42
C TYR A 20 -15.08 42.91 -17.61
N TYR A 21 -15.39 41.79 -18.27
CA TYR A 21 -15.63 40.51 -17.59
C TYR A 21 -14.40 40.02 -16.81
N TYR A 22 -13.21 40.19 -17.39
CA TYR A 22 -11.95 39.86 -16.72
C TYR A 22 -11.72 40.72 -15.48
N PHE A 23 -11.90 42.04 -15.55
CA PHE A 23 -11.74 42.94 -14.41
C PHE A 23 -12.80 42.72 -13.33
N THR A 24 -14.05 42.43 -13.69
CA THR A 24 -15.09 42.10 -12.71
C THR A 24 -14.80 40.78 -12.00
N LYS A 25 -14.32 39.76 -12.72
CA LYS A 25 -13.83 38.51 -12.11
C LYS A 25 -12.66 38.75 -11.15
N LEU A 26 -11.67 39.55 -11.55
CA LEU A 26 -10.53 39.90 -10.70
C LEU A 26 -10.99 40.63 -9.43
N ARG A 27 -11.84 41.66 -9.54
CA ARG A 27 -12.39 42.37 -8.39
C ARG A 27 -13.15 41.46 -7.44
N ARG A 28 -13.92 40.50 -7.97
CA ARG A 28 -14.64 39.51 -7.16
C ARG A 28 -13.67 38.64 -6.35
N ILE A 29 -12.57 38.21 -6.96
CA ILE A 29 -11.52 37.45 -6.28
C ILE A 29 -10.80 38.32 -5.24
N GLU A 30 -10.44 39.56 -5.57
CA GLU A 30 -9.81 40.50 -4.64
C GLU A 30 -10.67 40.72 -3.39
N LYS A 31 -11.98 40.97 -3.57
CA LYS A 31 -12.93 41.12 -2.46
C LYS A 31 -13.05 39.87 -1.58
N PHE A 32 -12.94 38.67 -2.17
CA PHE A 32 -12.90 37.44 -1.38
C PHE A 32 -11.63 37.41 -0.49
N PHE A 33 -10.49 37.82 -1.03
CA PHE A 33 -9.21 37.81 -0.32
C PHE A 33 -9.08 38.88 0.77
N GLU A 34 -9.88 39.96 0.76
CA GLU A 34 -9.95 40.93 1.86
C GLU A 34 -10.31 40.30 3.22
N ASN A 35 -10.92 39.10 3.21
CA ASN A 35 -11.27 38.36 4.42
C ASN A 35 -10.09 37.62 5.07
N PHE A 36 -8.91 37.61 4.44
CA PHE A 36 -7.76 36.83 4.90
C PHE A 36 -6.57 37.75 5.21
N PRO A 37 -5.78 37.42 6.25
CA PRO A 37 -4.51 38.08 6.50
C PRO A 37 -3.57 38.03 5.28
N ASN A 38 -2.88 39.12 4.99
CA ASN A 38 -1.93 39.23 3.89
C ASN A 38 -0.59 39.79 4.41
N PRO A 39 0.55 39.14 4.13
CA PRO A 39 1.87 39.69 4.40
C PRO A 39 2.12 41.00 3.62
N PRO A 40 2.98 41.90 4.11
CA PRO A 40 3.32 43.14 3.42
C PRO A 40 3.72 42.91 1.97
N THR A 41 3.01 43.57 1.05
CA THR A 41 3.24 43.44 -0.40
C THR A 41 4.08 44.60 -0.94
N VAL A 42 4.95 44.30 -1.90
CA VAL A 42 5.63 45.33 -2.71
C VAL A 42 4.71 45.76 -3.86
N PRO A 43 4.60 47.07 -4.19
CA PRO A 43 3.82 47.52 -5.34
C PRO A 43 4.18 46.75 -6.62
N ILE A 44 3.16 46.35 -7.39
CA ILE A 44 3.25 45.53 -8.61
C ILE A 44 3.71 44.09 -8.38
N LEU A 45 4.77 43.86 -7.58
CA LEU A 45 5.37 42.53 -7.39
C LEU A 45 4.59 41.64 -6.39
N GLY A 46 3.80 42.24 -5.50
CA GLY A 46 3.19 41.49 -4.40
C GLY A 46 4.25 40.96 -3.44
N ASN A 47 4.14 39.68 -3.08
CA ASN A 47 5.07 38.89 -2.27
C ASN A 47 6.10 38.13 -3.11
N ALA A 48 6.17 38.33 -4.43
CA ALA A 48 7.13 37.61 -5.29
C ALA A 48 8.60 37.84 -4.88
N ARG A 49 8.88 38.98 -4.22
CA ARG A 49 10.21 39.31 -3.67
C ARG A 49 10.68 38.31 -2.61
N ASP A 50 9.77 37.66 -1.92
CA ASP A 50 10.09 36.75 -0.80
C ASP A 50 10.43 35.34 -1.33
N PHE A 51 10.14 35.07 -2.61
CA PHE A 51 10.25 33.76 -3.25
C PHE A 51 11.42 33.67 -4.25
N ARG A 52 12.53 34.38 -3.97
CA ARG A 52 13.69 34.50 -4.89
C ARG A 52 14.43 33.19 -5.17
N SER A 53 14.33 32.23 -4.26
CA SER A 53 14.96 30.91 -4.35
C SER A 53 14.06 29.87 -3.65
N GLY A 54 14.31 28.58 -3.88
CA GLY A 54 13.60 27.51 -3.18
C GLY A 54 13.65 27.61 -1.66
N PRO A 55 14.84 27.78 -1.04
CA PRO A 55 14.94 27.93 0.42
C PRO A 55 14.23 29.19 0.94
N ALA A 56 14.34 30.31 0.22
CA ALA A 56 13.66 31.55 0.59
C ALA A 56 12.13 31.38 0.49
N PHE A 57 11.64 30.70 -0.55
CA PHE A 57 10.23 30.37 -0.72
C PHE A 57 9.72 29.50 0.45
N PHE A 58 10.41 28.43 0.79
CA PHE A 58 10.00 27.55 1.89
C PHE A 58 9.96 28.26 3.23
N LYS A 59 11.02 29.03 3.53
CA LYS A 59 11.13 29.82 4.75
C LYS A 59 10.00 30.85 4.84
N SER A 60 9.72 31.57 3.76
CA SER A 60 8.68 32.59 3.72
C SER A 60 7.28 32.00 3.98
N ILE A 61 6.97 30.84 3.39
CA ILE A 61 5.68 30.16 3.62
C ILE A 61 5.50 29.75 5.09
N HIS A 62 6.56 29.29 5.74
CA HIS A 62 6.55 29.01 7.18
C HIS A 62 6.37 30.28 8.01
N GLU A 63 7.10 31.34 7.69
CA GLU A 63 6.96 32.62 8.41
C GLU A 63 5.55 33.20 8.26
N TYR A 64 4.94 33.03 7.09
CA TYR A 64 3.57 33.48 6.83
C TYR A 64 2.55 32.75 7.68
N THR A 65 2.60 31.42 7.72
CA THR A 65 1.67 30.64 8.55
C THR A 65 1.86 30.90 10.04
N ARG A 66 3.12 31.02 10.52
CA ARG A 66 3.40 31.34 11.93
C ARG A 66 2.88 32.71 12.34
N LYS A 67 3.01 33.73 11.48
CA LYS A 67 2.69 35.11 11.82
C LYS A 67 1.23 35.49 11.56
N TYR A 68 0.63 34.94 10.51
CA TYR A 68 -0.70 35.35 10.04
C TYR A 68 -1.76 34.25 10.19
N GLY A 69 -1.39 33.07 10.70
CA GLY A 69 -2.30 31.96 10.97
C GLY A 69 -2.41 30.96 9.82
N ASN A 70 -3.38 30.05 9.92
CA ASN A 70 -3.46 28.86 9.07
C ASN A 70 -3.98 29.12 7.64
N MET A 71 -4.57 30.29 7.38
CA MET A 71 -5.08 30.70 6.07
C MET A 71 -4.56 32.09 5.73
N VAL A 72 -3.72 32.18 4.69
CA VAL A 72 -3.00 33.42 4.35
C VAL A 72 -3.18 33.75 2.87
N HIS A 73 -3.52 35.00 2.57
CA HIS A 73 -3.53 35.51 1.21
C HIS A 73 -2.11 35.81 0.75
N ILE A 74 -1.71 35.21 -0.37
CA ILE A 74 -0.44 35.51 -1.06
C ILE A 74 -0.76 36.16 -2.40
N LYS A 75 -0.12 37.31 -2.65
CA LYS A 75 -0.21 38.04 -3.92
C LYS A 75 1.09 37.87 -4.71
N ILE A 76 1.01 37.38 -5.94
CA ILE A 76 2.16 37.26 -6.87
C ILE A 76 1.86 38.08 -8.12
N GLY A 77 2.49 39.25 -8.22
CA GLY A 77 2.20 40.18 -9.30
C GLY A 77 0.82 40.86 -9.17
N PRO A 78 0.32 41.50 -10.23
CA PRO A 78 -0.96 42.21 -10.21
C PRO A 78 -2.18 41.29 -10.21
N ILE A 79 -2.07 40.06 -10.73
CA ILE A 79 -3.21 39.16 -10.98
C ILE A 79 -3.13 37.82 -10.25
N GLY A 80 -1.98 37.48 -9.67
CA GLY A 80 -1.81 36.21 -8.95
C GLY A 80 -2.31 36.33 -7.53
N HIS A 81 -3.49 35.81 -7.23
CA HIS A 81 -4.02 35.73 -5.88
C HIS A 81 -4.19 34.27 -5.48
N VAL A 82 -3.60 33.87 -4.35
CA VAL A 82 -3.58 32.49 -3.90
C VAL A 82 -3.85 32.43 -2.40
N LEU A 83 -4.67 31.47 -1.98
CA LEU A 83 -4.89 31.15 -0.58
C LEU A 83 -3.91 30.06 -0.15
N LEU A 84 -2.97 30.38 0.72
CA LEU A 84 -2.15 29.40 1.43
C LEU A 84 -2.96 28.83 2.58
N ALA A 85 -3.19 27.51 2.58
CA ALA A 85 -4.07 26.83 3.52
C ALA A 85 -3.36 25.70 4.27
N SER A 86 -3.43 25.76 5.60
CA SER A 86 -2.95 24.75 6.56
C SER A 86 -3.98 24.48 7.67
N ASP A 87 -5.21 24.98 7.50
CA ASP A 87 -6.33 24.74 8.42
C ASP A 87 -7.00 23.39 8.12
N TYR A 88 -7.08 22.49 9.10
CA TYR A 88 -7.53 21.12 8.86
C TYR A 88 -8.99 21.04 8.38
N LYS A 89 -9.89 21.89 8.87
CA LYS A 89 -11.32 21.87 8.49
C LYS A 89 -11.49 22.29 7.04
N PHE A 90 -10.77 23.34 6.64
CA PHE A 90 -10.79 23.80 5.26
C PHE A 90 -10.16 22.77 4.33
N LEU A 91 -9.06 22.13 4.75
CA LEU A 91 -8.43 21.05 3.98
C LEU A 91 -9.32 19.81 3.89
N GLU A 92 -10.04 19.45 4.95
CA GLU A 92 -11.05 18.39 4.92
C GLU A 92 -12.13 18.69 3.89
N PHE A 93 -12.74 19.89 3.95
CA PHE A 93 -13.74 20.34 2.98
C PHE A 93 -13.20 20.29 1.54
N LEU A 94 -12.01 20.83 1.30
CA LEU A 94 -11.42 20.95 -0.02
C LEU A 94 -11.02 19.60 -0.62
N LEU A 95 -10.37 18.74 0.18
CA LEU A 95 -9.78 17.50 -0.28
C LEU A 95 -10.80 16.36 -0.36
N SER A 96 -11.81 16.33 0.51
CA SER A 96 -12.91 15.35 0.44
C SER A 96 -13.91 15.64 -0.70
N HIS A 97 -13.89 16.86 -1.26
CA HIS A 97 -14.84 17.26 -2.30
C HIS A 97 -14.68 16.47 -3.62
N ASN A 98 -15.77 15.87 -4.09
CA ASN A 98 -15.80 15.10 -5.34
C ASN A 98 -15.87 15.97 -6.62
N LYS A 99 -16.09 17.27 -6.47
CA LYS A 99 -16.20 18.23 -7.59
C LYS A 99 -14.98 19.15 -7.70
N LEU A 100 -14.35 19.52 -6.58
CA LEU A 100 -13.18 20.42 -6.54
C LEU A 100 -11.88 19.67 -6.86
N LEU A 101 -11.86 19.04 -8.02
CA LEU A 101 -10.80 18.13 -8.44
C LEU A 101 -9.71 18.83 -9.26
N THR A 102 -9.96 20.05 -9.73
CA THR A 102 -9.06 20.78 -10.62
C THR A 102 -7.76 21.16 -9.90
N LYS A 103 -6.64 20.88 -10.56
CA LYS A 103 -5.30 21.13 -10.04
C LYS A 103 -4.90 22.59 -10.23
N SER A 104 -3.84 23.02 -9.54
CA SER A 104 -3.32 24.37 -9.72
C SER A 104 -2.85 24.63 -11.14
N ILE A 105 -3.13 25.84 -11.62
CA ILE A 105 -2.68 26.34 -12.93
C ILE A 105 -1.17 26.27 -13.13
N ASN A 106 -0.37 26.22 -12.05
CA ASN A 106 1.08 26.11 -12.16
C ASN A 106 1.54 24.73 -12.67
N LEU A 107 0.73 23.67 -12.53
CA LEU A 107 1.11 22.34 -13.05
C LEU A 107 1.23 22.30 -14.57
N LYS A 108 0.67 23.28 -15.30
CA LYS A 108 0.89 23.45 -16.74
C LYS A 108 2.37 23.58 -17.12
N PHE A 109 3.21 24.03 -16.19
CA PHE A 109 4.65 24.16 -16.41
C PHE A 109 5.37 22.80 -16.50
N LEU A 110 4.74 21.72 -16.03
CA LEU A 110 5.22 20.34 -16.17
C LEU A 110 4.65 19.62 -17.40
N GLU A 111 3.62 20.15 -18.06
CA GLU A 111 3.01 19.54 -19.26
C GLU A 111 4.03 19.26 -20.38
N PRO A 112 5.03 20.12 -20.67
CA PRO A 112 6.03 19.78 -21.68
C PRO A 112 6.80 18.48 -21.39
N TRP A 113 6.88 18.06 -20.13
CA TRP A 113 7.52 16.81 -19.71
C TRP A 113 6.49 15.70 -19.53
N ILE A 114 5.63 15.77 -18.52
CA ILE A 114 4.72 14.66 -18.14
C ILE A 114 3.33 14.77 -18.79
N GLY A 115 3.13 15.76 -19.67
CA GLY A 115 1.88 16.00 -20.39
C GLY A 115 0.67 16.16 -19.47
N THR A 116 -0.46 15.61 -19.91
CA THR A 116 -1.76 15.61 -19.23
C THR A 116 -2.11 14.25 -18.62
N GLY A 117 -1.10 13.56 -18.06
CA GLY A 117 -1.27 12.32 -17.30
C GLY A 117 -1.94 12.50 -15.94
N LEU A 118 -2.03 11.44 -15.13
CA LEU A 118 -2.85 11.39 -13.91
C LEU A 118 -2.61 12.54 -12.90
N VAL A 119 -1.38 13.07 -12.83
CA VAL A 119 -0.98 14.13 -11.90
C VAL A 119 -1.45 15.52 -12.37
N THR A 120 -1.29 15.85 -13.65
CA THR A 120 -1.53 17.16 -14.25
C THR A 120 -2.94 17.29 -14.81
N ALA A 121 -3.59 16.18 -15.18
CA ALA A 121 -4.94 16.17 -15.73
C ALA A 121 -5.94 16.90 -14.82
N ASN A 122 -6.77 17.73 -15.45
CA ASN A 122 -7.92 18.36 -14.80
C ASN A 122 -8.91 17.30 -14.33
N GLY A 123 -9.73 17.61 -13.33
CA GLY A 123 -10.66 16.68 -12.68
C GLY A 123 -11.84 16.16 -13.53
N GLY A 124 -11.76 16.30 -14.86
CA GLY A 124 -12.78 15.91 -15.82
C GLY A 124 -12.74 14.43 -16.21
N PRO A 125 -13.44 14.06 -17.31
CA PRO A 125 -13.59 12.67 -17.75
C PRO A 125 -12.26 11.93 -17.96
N LYS A 126 -11.26 12.55 -18.62
CA LYS A 126 -9.93 11.94 -18.85
C LYS A 126 -9.31 11.43 -17.55
N TRP A 127 -9.19 12.32 -16.54
CA TRP A 127 -8.62 11.94 -15.25
C TRP A 127 -9.41 10.82 -14.55
N LYS A 128 -10.76 10.90 -14.54
CA LYS A 128 -11.60 9.88 -13.90
C LYS A 128 -11.43 8.51 -14.56
N THR A 129 -11.41 8.49 -15.89
CA THR A 129 -11.20 7.28 -16.68
C THR A 129 -9.82 6.68 -16.42
N HIS A 130 -8.75 7.48 -16.52
CA HIS A 130 -7.39 7.01 -16.29
C HIS A 130 -7.19 6.55 -14.84
N ARG A 131 -7.71 7.29 -13.86
CA ARG A 131 -7.63 6.90 -12.44
C ARG A 131 -8.29 5.53 -12.21
N ARG A 132 -9.48 5.32 -12.76
CA ARG A 132 -10.22 4.06 -12.66
C ARG A 132 -9.47 2.92 -13.36
N LEU A 133 -8.93 3.18 -14.55
CA LEU A 133 -8.15 2.23 -15.33
C LEU A 133 -6.91 1.77 -14.57
N ILE A 134 -6.17 2.68 -13.94
CA ILE A 134 -4.84 2.43 -13.37
C ILE A 134 -4.90 1.86 -11.94
N THR A 135 -5.91 2.21 -11.14
CA THR A 135 -6.04 1.79 -9.73
C THR A 135 -5.84 0.28 -9.47
N PRO A 136 -6.32 -0.65 -10.33
CA PRO A 136 -6.09 -2.08 -10.15
C PRO A 136 -4.61 -2.51 -10.09
N ALA A 137 -3.69 -1.78 -10.75
CA ALA A 137 -2.25 -2.07 -10.73
C ALA A 137 -1.61 -1.85 -9.35
N PHE A 138 -2.28 -1.13 -8.44
CA PHE A 138 -1.80 -0.83 -7.08
C PHE A 138 -2.54 -1.65 -6.01
N HIS A 139 -3.21 -2.73 -6.42
CA HIS A 139 -3.88 -3.65 -5.51
C HIS A 139 -2.87 -4.52 -4.75
N PHE A 140 -3.13 -4.87 -3.49
CA PHE A 140 -2.18 -5.57 -2.61
C PHE A 140 -1.55 -6.84 -3.22
N LYS A 141 -2.33 -7.69 -3.91
CA LYS A 141 -1.80 -8.88 -4.62
C LYS A 141 -0.72 -8.59 -5.68
N ILE A 142 -0.74 -7.41 -6.30
CA ILE A 142 0.33 -6.96 -7.20
C ILE A 142 1.52 -6.44 -6.38
N LEU A 143 1.24 -5.63 -5.35
CA LEU A 143 2.27 -5.09 -4.47
C LEU A 143 3.09 -6.17 -3.73
N GLU A 144 2.46 -7.29 -3.38
CA GLU A 144 3.12 -8.45 -2.77
C GLU A 144 4.22 -9.01 -3.68
N GLN A 145 3.99 -9.06 -5.00
CA GLN A 145 4.97 -9.53 -5.98
C GLN A 145 6.15 -8.58 -6.12
N PHE A 146 5.95 -7.29 -5.82
CA PHE A 146 7.00 -6.28 -5.89
C PHE A 146 8.00 -6.35 -4.73
N VAL A 147 7.66 -7.04 -3.64
CA VAL A 147 8.57 -7.16 -2.49
C VAL A 147 9.89 -7.84 -2.88
N ASP A 148 9.84 -8.84 -3.75
CA ASP A 148 11.04 -9.51 -4.27
C ASP A 148 11.94 -8.55 -5.07
N ILE A 149 11.35 -7.59 -5.78
CA ILE A 149 12.08 -6.56 -6.53
C ILE A 149 12.66 -5.50 -5.58
N PHE A 150 11.91 -5.08 -4.55
CA PHE A 150 12.44 -4.20 -3.51
C PHE A 150 13.63 -4.85 -2.79
N GLU A 151 13.53 -6.16 -2.55
CA GLU A 151 14.57 -6.95 -1.90
C GLU A 151 15.85 -6.99 -2.74
N SER A 152 15.72 -7.32 -4.03
CA SER A 152 16.86 -7.45 -4.95
C SER A 152 17.54 -6.10 -5.21
N ALA A 153 16.78 -5.04 -5.48
CA ALA A 153 17.31 -3.69 -5.66
C ALA A 153 17.95 -3.17 -4.35
N GLY A 154 17.36 -3.49 -3.21
CA GLY A 154 17.92 -3.18 -1.89
C GLY A 154 19.26 -3.87 -1.63
N ASN A 155 19.46 -5.11 -2.09
CA ASN A 155 20.76 -5.78 -1.95
C ASN A 155 21.87 -5.05 -2.71
N ILE A 156 21.58 -4.57 -3.91
CA ILE A 156 22.52 -3.75 -4.69
C ILE A 156 22.84 -2.45 -3.93
N LEU A 157 21.82 -1.79 -3.37
CA LEU A 157 22.01 -0.58 -2.56
C LEU A 157 22.94 -0.83 -1.36
N ILE A 158 22.72 -1.91 -0.61
CA ILE A 158 23.58 -2.27 0.53
C ILE A 158 25.02 -2.50 0.10
N GLN A 159 25.26 -3.20 -1.02
CA GLN A 159 26.60 -3.41 -1.57
C GLN A 159 27.31 -2.12 -2.00
N LYS A 160 26.54 -1.11 -2.44
CA LYS A 160 27.09 0.21 -2.79
C LYS A 160 27.43 0.99 -1.52
N LEU A 161 26.49 1.05 -0.57
CA LEU A 161 26.66 1.75 0.70
C LEU A 161 27.78 1.14 1.57
N SER A 162 28.01 -0.18 1.50
CA SER A 162 29.09 -0.81 2.26
C SER A 162 30.48 -0.32 1.84
N LYS A 163 30.64 0.17 0.61
CA LYS A 163 31.91 0.76 0.12
C LYS A 163 32.15 2.17 0.67
N GLU A 164 31.07 2.85 1.08
CA GLU A 164 31.10 4.18 1.68
C GLU A 164 31.14 4.14 3.21
N SER A 165 31.01 2.95 3.81
CA SER A 165 31.05 2.75 5.25
C SER A 165 32.41 3.15 5.83
N GLY A 166 32.40 3.87 6.95
CA GLY A 166 33.60 4.27 7.68
C GLY A 166 33.43 5.61 8.41
N GLU A 167 34.56 6.30 8.63
CA GLU A 167 34.55 7.59 9.33
C GLU A 167 34.01 8.75 8.48
N LYS A 168 33.99 8.59 7.15
CA LYS A 168 33.58 9.64 6.22
C LYS A 168 32.07 9.78 6.16
N SER A 169 31.61 11.01 6.03
CA SER A 169 30.22 11.32 5.76
C SER A 169 29.91 11.16 4.27
N VAL A 170 28.73 10.63 3.95
CA VAL A 170 28.26 10.33 2.60
C VAL A 170 26.91 10.98 2.35
N ASP A 171 26.72 11.55 1.16
CA ASP A 171 25.40 11.95 0.67
C ASP A 171 24.66 10.69 0.19
N ILE A 172 23.63 10.28 0.92
CA ILE A 172 22.89 9.05 0.60
C ILE A 172 21.86 9.24 -0.52
N TYR A 173 21.44 10.48 -0.79
CA TYR A 173 20.38 10.77 -1.76
C TYR A 173 20.67 10.20 -3.16
N PRO A 174 21.89 10.36 -3.74
CA PRO A 174 22.21 9.79 -5.04
C PRO A 174 22.19 8.25 -5.09
N TYR A 175 22.41 7.57 -3.96
CA TYR A 175 22.34 6.10 -3.90
C TYR A 175 20.89 5.62 -3.88
N VAL A 176 20.10 6.21 -2.97
CA VAL A 176 18.69 5.89 -2.81
C VAL A 176 17.91 6.22 -4.09
N THR A 177 18.13 7.37 -4.72
CA THR A 177 17.40 7.77 -5.95
C THR A 177 17.65 6.84 -7.14
N ARG A 178 18.81 6.20 -7.21
CA ARG A 178 19.10 5.19 -8.24
C ARG A 178 18.39 3.88 -7.93
N CYS A 179 18.39 3.47 -6.67
CA CYS A 179 17.68 2.29 -6.21
C CYS A 179 16.16 2.40 -6.47
N THR A 180 15.54 3.52 -6.10
CA THR A 180 14.09 3.69 -6.32
C THR A 180 13.73 3.79 -7.80
N LEU A 181 14.64 4.28 -8.66
CA LEU A 181 14.43 4.26 -10.12
C LEU A 181 14.48 2.85 -10.70
N ASP A 182 15.44 2.01 -10.27
CA ASP A 182 15.47 0.59 -10.65
C ASP A 182 14.17 -0.10 -10.21
N VAL A 183 13.75 0.15 -8.96
CA VAL A 183 12.54 -0.42 -8.37
C VAL A 183 11.30 -0.05 -9.19
N ILE A 184 11.05 1.23 -9.51
CA ILE A 184 9.82 1.61 -10.24
C ILE A 184 9.82 1.08 -11.67
N CYS A 185 10.98 1.03 -12.33
CA CYS A 185 11.11 0.48 -13.68
C CYS A 185 10.84 -1.03 -13.70
N GLU A 186 11.41 -1.80 -12.78
CA GLU A 186 11.22 -3.25 -12.75
C GLU A 186 9.81 -3.63 -12.27
N THR A 187 9.23 -2.90 -11.32
CA THR A 187 7.88 -3.19 -10.79
C THR A 187 6.75 -2.68 -11.69
N ALA A 188 6.66 -1.36 -11.90
CA ALA A 188 5.52 -0.74 -12.57
C ALA A 188 5.67 -0.75 -14.10
N MET A 189 6.90 -0.61 -14.62
CA MET A 189 7.16 -0.69 -16.06
C MET A 189 7.45 -2.12 -16.53
N GLY A 190 7.68 -3.06 -15.61
CA GLY A 190 8.00 -4.44 -15.95
C GLY A 190 9.28 -4.57 -16.79
N THR A 191 10.21 -3.62 -16.66
CA THR A 191 11.46 -3.57 -17.42
C THR A 191 12.63 -3.45 -16.45
N LYS A 192 13.53 -4.42 -16.46
CA LYS A 192 14.74 -4.36 -15.63
C LYS A 192 15.72 -3.35 -16.20
N VAL A 193 16.09 -2.37 -15.38
CA VAL A 193 17.11 -1.36 -15.68
C VAL A 193 18.20 -1.46 -14.63
N ASP A 194 19.44 -1.15 -15.00
CA ASP A 194 20.60 -1.27 -14.11
C ASP A 194 21.19 0.11 -13.81
N VAL A 195 20.36 0.98 -13.23
CA VAL A 195 20.69 2.39 -12.94
C VAL A 195 21.69 2.49 -11.79
N GLN A 196 21.61 1.62 -10.79
CA GLN A 196 22.57 1.62 -9.68
C GLN A 196 24.01 1.29 -10.09
N ASN A 197 24.22 0.60 -11.22
CA ASN A 197 25.55 0.29 -11.75
C ASN A 197 25.97 1.15 -12.93
N SER A 198 25.05 1.87 -13.58
CA SER A 198 25.37 2.71 -14.73
C SER A 198 25.60 4.19 -14.35
N GLU A 199 26.39 4.87 -15.17
CA GLU A 199 26.57 6.33 -15.10
C GLU A 199 25.39 7.05 -15.76
N THR A 200 24.14 6.74 -15.37
CA THR A 200 22.92 7.34 -15.96
C THR A 200 22.70 8.81 -15.52
N SER A 201 23.73 9.65 -15.63
CA SER A 201 23.72 11.03 -15.16
C SER A 201 22.71 11.91 -15.90
N LEU A 202 22.47 11.67 -17.19
CA LEU A 202 21.64 12.53 -18.04
C LEU A 202 20.16 12.53 -17.64
N TYR A 203 19.58 11.37 -17.30
CA TYR A 203 18.18 11.28 -16.87
C TYR A 203 17.97 12.06 -15.57
N PHE A 204 18.75 11.76 -14.52
CA PHE A 204 18.65 12.44 -13.23
C PHE A 204 18.93 13.95 -13.32
N HIS A 205 19.93 14.33 -14.11
CA HIS A 205 20.21 15.75 -14.37
C HIS A 205 19.00 16.44 -15.03
N SER A 206 18.37 15.79 -16.01
CA SER A 206 17.19 16.33 -16.70
C SER A 206 15.98 16.44 -15.77
N VAL A 207 15.75 15.45 -14.88
CA VAL A 207 14.71 15.52 -13.84
C VAL A 207 14.96 16.72 -12.91
N LYS A 208 16.20 16.88 -12.43
CA LYS A 208 16.60 18.00 -11.55
C LYS A 208 16.38 19.35 -12.22
N GLU A 209 16.82 19.52 -13.47
CA GLU A 209 16.62 20.76 -14.22
C GLU A 209 15.13 21.06 -14.45
N MET A 210 14.31 20.05 -14.78
CA MET A 210 12.86 20.24 -14.91
C MET A 210 12.20 20.68 -13.61
N CYS A 211 12.59 20.12 -12.46
CA CYS A 211 12.08 20.51 -11.14
C CYS A 211 12.49 21.94 -10.78
N ARG A 212 13.77 22.30 -11.00
CA ARG A 212 14.29 23.67 -10.81
C ARG A 212 13.54 24.68 -11.69
N ILE A 213 13.31 24.35 -12.97
CA ILE A 213 12.59 25.20 -13.93
C ILE A 213 11.12 25.35 -13.51
N PHE A 214 10.46 24.27 -13.08
CA PHE A 214 9.09 24.32 -12.57
C PHE A 214 8.95 25.33 -11.42
N LEU A 215 9.84 25.26 -10.42
CA LEU A 215 9.86 26.20 -9.30
C LEU A 215 10.17 27.63 -9.76
N ALA A 216 11.15 27.81 -10.64
CA ALA A 216 11.54 29.12 -11.17
C ALA A 216 10.39 29.79 -11.95
N ARG A 217 9.60 29.01 -12.70
CA ARG A 217 8.41 29.51 -13.41
C ARG A 217 7.24 29.82 -12.48
N THR A 218 7.10 29.05 -11.41
CA THR A 218 6.04 29.24 -10.40
C THR A 218 6.24 30.52 -9.59
N THR A 219 7.49 30.84 -9.24
CA THR A 219 7.85 31.97 -8.37
C THR A 219 8.16 33.26 -9.13
N SER A 220 8.57 33.17 -10.40
CA SER A 220 8.92 34.34 -11.22
C SER A 220 7.71 34.97 -11.91
N ILE A 221 7.57 36.29 -11.76
CA ILE A 221 6.56 37.08 -12.49
C ILE A 221 6.77 37.06 -14.00
N LEU A 222 8.02 37.00 -14.48
CA LEU A 222 8.32 37.05 -15.91
C LEU A 222 8.25 35.65 -16.53
N LYS A 223 8.88 34.65 -15.92
CA LYS A 223 8.99 33.28 -16.49
C LYS A 223 7.66 32.50 -16.49
N ARG A 224 6.64 32.97 -15.76
CA ARG A 224 5.30 32.38 -15.78
C ARG A 224 4.57 32.55 -17.11
N TYR A 225 4.93 33.57 -17.90
CA TYR A 225 4.31 33.85 -19.20
C TYR A 225 5.09 33.13 -20.30
N ASP A 226 4.43 32.23 -21.04
CA ASP A 226 5.07 31.39 -22.06
C ASP A 226 5.80 32.22 -23.12
N SER A 227 5.22 33.35 -23.54
CA SER A 227 5.82 34.25 -24.53
C SER A 227 7.17 34.80 -24.08
N ILE A 228 7.31 35.13 -22.79
CA ILE A 228 8.56 35.66 -22.22
C ILE A 228 9.54 34.51 -21.95
N PHE A 229 9.03 33.39 -21.41
CA PHE A 229 9.83 32.24 -21.04
C PHE A 229 10.65 31.68 -22.22
N ARG A 230 10.08 31.69 -23.43
CA ARG A 230 10.73 31.25 -24.68
C ARG A 230 12.05 31.96 -25.00
N PHE A 231 12.26 33.17 -24.48
CA PHE A 231 13.48 33.95 -24.69
C PHE A 231 14.49 33.81 -23.53
N THR A 232 14.30 32.85 -22.63
CA THR A 232 15.19 32.61 -21.48
C THR A 232 16.04 31.36 -21.71
N LYS A 233 17.23 31.31 -21.09
CA LYS A 233 18.09 30.11 -21.11
C LYS A 233 17.40 28.87 -20.55
N ASP A 234 16.50 29.04 -19.58
CA ASP A 234 15.73 27.94 -19.00
C ASP A 234 14.84 27.23 -20.04
N TYR A 235 14.40 27.92 -21.10
CA TYR A 235 13.62 27.28 -22.17
C TYR A 235 14.46 26.33 -23.02
N GLU A 236 15.72 26.69 -23.32
CA GLU A 236 16.65 25.80 -24.03
C GLU A 236 17.01 24.59 -23.18
N ILE A 237 17.23 24.79 -21.87
CA ILE A 237 17.48 23.70 -20.92
C ILE A 237 16.25 22.79 -20.81
N GLN A 238 15.04 23.36 -20.73
CA GLN A 238 13.79 22.58 -20.72
C GLN A 238 13.70 21.71 -21.97
N LYS A 239 13.90 22.25 -23.17
CA LYS A 239 13.81 21.47 -24.41
C LYS A 239 14.75 20.26 -24.41
N LYS A 240 16.03 20.47 -24.09
CA LYS A 240 17.03 19.40 -24.03
C LYS A 240 16.68 18.36 -22.96
N SER A 241 16.24 18.80 -21.79
CA SER A 241 15.87 17.92 -20.68
C SER A 241 14.65 17.06 -21.05
N VAL A 242 13.62 17.68 -21.65
CA VAL A 242 12.41 16.99 -22.13
C VAL A 242 12.75 15.96 -23.20
N GLU A 243 13.62 16.28 -24.15
CA GLU A 243 14.06 15.33 -25.19
C GLU A 243 14.72 14.08 -24.58
N VAL A 244 15.62 14.25 -23.61
CA VAL A 244 16.25 13.15 -22.87
C VAL A 244 15.21 12.32 -22.11
N LEU A 245 14.31 12.99 -21.38
CA LEU A 245 13.29 12.33 -20.57
C LEU A 245 12.32 11.50 -21.43
N HIS A 246 11.81 12.09 -22.52
CA HIS A 246 10.93 11.41 -23.47
C HIS A 246 11.65 10.30 -24.22
N GLY A 247 12.93 10.49 -24.56
CA GLY A 247 13.75 9.44 -25.16
C GLY A 247 13.85 8.21 -24.26
N TYR A 248 14.07 8.43 -22.97
CA TYR A 248 14.14 7.36 -21.97
C TYR A 248 12.78 6.64 -21.81
N THR A 249 11.68 7.36 -21.67
CA THR A 249 10.36 6.74 -21.50
C THR A 249 9.86 6.02 -22.74
N LYS A 250 10.13 6.56 -23.94
CA LYS A 250 9.89 5.84 -25.20
C LYS A 250 10.72 4.56 -25.30
N SER A 251 11.97 4.57 -24.83
CA SER A 251 12.81 3.37 -24.78
C SER A 251 12.17 2.27 -23.90
N VAL A 252 11.68 2.64 -22.72
CA VAL A 252 11.00 1.70 -21.80
C VAL A 252 9.72 1.14 -22.44
N ILE A 253 8.87 2.00 -23.00
CA ILE A 253 7.63 1.59 -23.69
C ILE A 253 7.92 0.62 -24.84
N ASN A 254 8.90 0.96 -25.68
CA ASN A 254 9.27 0.13 -26.84
C ASN A 254 9.88 -1.20 -26.42
N SER A 255 10.68 -1.23 -25.35
CA SER A 255 11.21 -2.47 -24.79
C SER A 255 10.06 -3.39 -24.35
N LYS A 256 9.07 -2.84 -23.63
CA LYS A 256 7.94 -3.63 -23.15
C LYS A 256 7.03 -4.12 -24.26
N ARG A 257 6.79 -3.30 -25.29
CA ARG A 257 6.02 -3.71 -26.48
C ARG A 257 6.65 -4.92 -27.17
N LYS A 258 7.98 -4.93 -27.35
CA LYS A 258 8.70 -6.06 -27.94
C LYS A 258 8.55 -7.34 -27.10
N GLU A 259 8.73 -7.23 -25.79
CA GLU A 259 8.56 -8.37 -24.86
C GLU A 259 7.14 -8.97 -24.95
N LEU A 260 6.11 -8.12 -25.00
CA LEU A 260 4.72 -8.57 -25.15
C LEU A 260 4.46 -9.23 -26.50
N GLU A 261 5.03 -8.70 -27.59
CA GLU A 261 4.93 -9.31 -28.92
C GLU A 261 5.59 -10.68 -29.00
N GLU A 262 6.78 -10.84 -28.38
CA GLU A 262 7.49 -12.12 -28.31
C GLU A 262 6.71 -13.14 -27.48
N THR A 263 6.23 -12.75 -26.29
CA THR A 263 5.41 -13.61 -25.43
C THR A 263 4.12 -14.08 -26.12
N ARG A 264 3.50 -13.22 -26.93
CA ARG A 264 2.31 -13.57 -27.74
C ARG A 264 2.64 -14.52 -28.87
N LYS A 265 3.78 -14.37 -29.55
CA LYS A 265 4.23 -15.27 -30.61
C LYS A 265 4.55 -16.68 -30.09
N GLU A 266 5.08 -16.78 -28.87
CA GLU A 266 5.42 -18.05 -28.24
C GLU A 266 4.21 -18.82 -27.70
N GLY A 267 3.00 -18.28 -27.78
CA GLY A 267 1.78 -18.92 -27.26
C GLY A 267 1.70 -18.96 -25.73
N ASN A 268 2.65 -18.33 -25.04
CA ASN A 268 2.73 -18.25 -23.58
C ASN A 268 1.84 -17.14 -22.99
N TYR A 269 1.06 -16.44 -23.82
CA TYR A 269 0.18 -15.36 -23.40
C TYR A 269 -1.16 -15.92 -22.88
N SER A 270 -1.31 -15.98 -21.55
CA SER A 270 -2.58 -16.26 -20.87
C SER A 270 -3.06 -15.04 -20.09
N ASP A 271 -4.28 -14.60 -20.39
CA ASP A 271 -4.97 -13.52 -19.67
C ASP A 271 -5.60 -13.99 -18.35
N VAL A 272 -5.52 -15.30 -18.08
CA VAL A 272 -5.98 -15.94 -16.84
C VAL A 272 -4.81 -16.50 -16.04
N ASP A 273 -4.88 -16.34 -14.72
CA ASP A 273 -3.95 -16.97 -13.79
C ASP A 273 -4.16 -18.50 -13.72
N ASP A 274 -3.27 -19.20 -13.00
CA ASP A 274 -3.34 -20.66 -12.77
C ASP A 274 -4.67 -21.12 -12.13
N LEU A 275 -5.53 -20.19 -11.71
CA LEU A 275 -6.85 -20.42 -11.09
C LEU A 275 -8.01 -19.98 -12.00
N GLY A 276 -7.76 -19.67 -13.28
CA GLY A 276 -8.79 -19.27 -14.25
C GLY A 276 -9.36 -17.86 -14.04
N ARG A 277 -8.74 -17.03 -13.18
CA ARG A 277 -9.16 -15.65 -12.94
C ARG A 277 -8.39 -14.72 -13.86
N LYS A 278 -9.02 -13.61 -14.27
CA LYS A 278 -8.31 -12.59 -15.04
C LYS A 278 -7.06 -12.13 -14.28
N LYS A 279 -5.88 -12.36 -14.88
CA LYS A 279 -4.59 -12.05 -14.28
C LYS A 279 -4.53 -10.54 -14.02
N LYS A 280 -4.14 -10.16 -12.80
CA LYS A 280 -3.90 -8.75 -12.51
C LYS A 280 -2.59 -8.36 -13.19
N LYS A 281 -2.62 -7.26 -13.94
CA LYS A 281 -1.49 -6.76 -14.72
C LYS A 281 -0.75 -5.67 -13.94
N VAL A 282 0.56 -5.58 -14.16
CA VAL A 282 1.33 -4.42 -13.69
C VAL A 282 0.95 -3.19 -14.50
N PHE A 283 1.42 -2.01 -14.07
CA PHE A 283 0.97 -0.74 -14.61
C PHE A 283 1.15 -0.59 -16.13
N LEU A 284 2.35 -0.85 -16.66
CA LEU A 284 2.61 -0.64 -18.09
C LEU A 284 1.84 -1.63 -18.98
N ASP A 285 1.76 -2.90 -18.58
CA ASP A 285 0.93 -3.91 -19.26
C ASP A 285 -0.54 -3.48 -19.31
N LEU A 286 -1.05 -2.99 -18.18
CA LEU A 286 -2.43 -2.54 -18.06
C LEU A 286 -2.74 -1.36 -18.99
N ILE A 287 -1.82 -0.41 -19.14
CA ILE A 287 -1.99 0.75 -20.01
C ILE A 287 -1.81 0.40 -21.49
N LEU A 288 -0.84 -0.45 -21.84
CA LEU A 288 -0.60 -0.86 -23.22
C LEU A 288 -1.77 -1.63 -23.83
N GLU A 289 -2.55 -2.32 -23.00
CA GLU A 289 -3.69 -3.14 -23.42
C GLU A 289 -5.04 -2.50 -23.08
N ALA A 290 -5.03 -1.31 -22.48
CA ALA A 290 -6.23 -0.61 -22.10
C ALA A 290 -7.02 -0.16 -23.34
N THR A 291 -8.35 -0.35 -23.27
CA THR A 291 -9.29 0.28 -24.18
C THR A 291 -10.27 1.17 -23.41
N VAL A 292 -10.52 2.36 -23.95
CA VAL A 292 -11.47 3.36 -23.45
C VAL A 292 -12.46 3.62 -24.57
N ASP A 293 -13.76 3.41 -24.31
CA ASP A 293 -14.83 3.58 -25.30
C ASP A 293 -14.61 2.81 -26.61
N GLY A 294 -13.99 1.62 -26.50
CA GLY A 294 -13.67 0.74 -27.62
C GLY A 294 -12.39 1.09 -28.38
N GLN A 295 -11.65 2.11 -27.97
CA GLN A 295 -10.39 2.53 -28.58
C GLN A 295 -9.21 2.35 -27.64
N SER A 296 -8.06 1.92 -28.17
CA SER A 296 -6.82 1.89 -27.39
C SER A 296 -6.35 3.30 -27.03
N LEU A 297 -5.63 3.43 -25.93
CA LEU A 297 -4.94 4.67 -25.60
C LEU A 297 -3.94 5.05 -26.69
N SER A 298 -3.81 6.34 -26.98
CA SER A 298 -2.81 6.82 -27.93
C SER A 298 -1.39 6.69 -27.38
N ASP A 299 -0.39 6.59 -28.26
CA ASP A 299 1.03 6.55 -27.86
C ASP A 299 1.44 7.73 -26.98
N GLU A 300 0.83 8.90 -27.22
CA GLU A 300 1.05 10.09 -26.41
C GLU A 300 0.45 9.91 -25.01
N GLU A 301 -0.80 9.45 -24.87
CA GLU A 301 -1.41 9.20 -23.56
C GLU A 301 -0.65 8.14 -22.76
N ILE A 302 -0.16 7.09 -23.42
CA ILE A 302 0.68 6.06 -22.80
C ILE A 302 1.99 6.69 -22.29
N ARG A 303 2.66 7.50 -23.12
CA ARG A 303 3.88 8.23 -22.74
C ARG A 303 3.62 9.15 -21.55
N GLU A 304 2.55 9.94 -21.57
CA GLU A 304 2.17 10.87 -20.49
C GLU A 304 2.02 10.15 -19.14
N GLU A 305 1.35 8.99 -19.13
CA GLU A 305 1.19 8.20 -17.91
C GLU A 305 2.51 7.54 -17.48
N VAL A 306 3.31 7.01 -18.41
CA VAL A 306 4.62 6.43 -18.10
C VAL A 306 5.56 7.48 -17.50
N ASP A 307 5.67 8.67 -18.11
CA ASP A 307 6.44 9.79 -17.58
C ASP A 307 5.96 10.18 -16.17
N THR A 308 4.64 10.25 -15.97
CA THR A 308 4.01 10.59 -14.69
C THR A 308 4.36 9.58 -13.60
N PHE A 309 4.25 8.28 -13.88
CA PHE A 309 4.48 7.22 -12.90
C PHE A 309 5.95 6.97 -12.62
N MET A 310 6.81 7.06 -13.65
CA MET A 310 8.25 7.00 -13.44
C MET A 310 8.71 8.14 -12.55
N PHE A 311 8.34 9.40 -12.85
CA PHE A 311 8.69 10.54 -12.01
C PHE A 311 8.12 10.43 -10.59
N GLY A 312 6.80 10.26 -10.47
CA GLY A 312 6.12 10.25 -9.17
C GLY A 312 6.52 9.07 -8.28
N GLY A 313 6.87 7.93 -8.88
CA GLY A 313 7.18 6.68 -8.18
C GLY A 313 8.58 6.60 -7.58
N HIS A 314 9.60 7.25 -8.17
CA HIS A 314 10.98 7.16 -7.66
C HIS A 314 11.42 8.40 -6.86
N ASP A 315 11.09 9.61 -7.31
CA ASP A 315 11.68 10.84 -6.76
C ASP A 315 11.10 11.15 -5.36
N THR A 316 9.83 10.79 -5.13
CA THR A 316 9.15 10.97 -3.84
C THR A 316 9.62 9.95 -2.79
N THR A 317 9.77 8.68 -3.14
CA THR A 317 10.22 7.61 -2.24
C THR A 317 11.71 7.73 -1.94
N ALA A 318 12.51 8.18 -2.91
CA ALA A 318 13.92 8.51 -2.68
C ALA A 318 14.07 9.62 -1.62
N THR A 319 13.34 10.71 -1.81
CA THR A 319 13.31 11.83 -0.87
C THR A 319 12.88 11.39 0.53
N ALA A 320 11.77 10.64 0.62
CA ALA A 320 11.25 10.14 1.90
C ALA A 320 12.29 9.26 2.62
N THR A 321 12.84 8.28 1.91
CA THR A 321 13.81 7.33 2.47
C THR A 321 15.06 8.05 2.95
N SER A 322 15.62 8.97 2.15
CA SER A 322 16.83 9.71 2.54
C SER A 322 16.61 10.60 3.76
N PHE A 323 15.48 11.31 3.84
CA PHE A 323 15.17 12.12 5.02
C PHE A 323 14.89 11.28 6.26
N ILE A 324 14.25 10.11 6.13
CA ILE A 324 14.05 9.20 7.26
C ILE A 324 15.40 8.64 7.76
N LEU A 325 16.32 8.30 6.84
CA LEU A 325 17.68 7.89 7.20
C LEU A 325 18.44 9.02 7.91
N TYR A 326 18.29 10.27 7.46
CA TYR A 326 18.81 11.43 8.17
C TYR A 326 18.22 11.55 9.59
N CYS A 327 16.90 11.36 9.75
CA CYS A 327 16.27 11.37 11.07
C CYS A 327 16.83 10.27 11.98
N LEU A 328 16.95 9.04 11.48
CA LEU A 328 17.49 7.91 12.23
C LEU A 328 18.96 8.10 12.64
N ALA A 329 19.75 8.72 11.77
CA ALA A 329 21.14 9.07 12.08
C ALA A 329 21.25 10.08 13.24
N GLN A 330 20.26 10.96 13.39
CA GLN A 330 20.21 11.98 14.45
C GLN A 330 19.56 11.47 15.76
N ASN A 331 18.87 10.33 15.74
CA ASN A 331 18.09 9.81 16.87
C ASN A 331 18.44 8.33 17.12
N LYS A 332 19.56 8.10 17.81
CA LYS A 332 20.09 6.76 18.06
C LYS A 332 19.12 5.87 18.84
N ASP A 333 18.42 6.41 19.82
CA ASP A 333 17.40 5.70 20.61
C ASP A 333 16.25 5.16 19.74
N VAL A 334 15.81 5.94 18.75
CA VAL A 334 14.80 5.49 17.80
C VAL A 334 15.37 4.42 16.86
N GLN A 335 16.60 4.61 16.39
CA GLN A 335 17.28 3.65 15.53
C GLN A 335 17.49 2.29 16.21
N ASP A 336 17.89 2.29 17.47
CA ASP A 336 18.12 1.07 18.26
C ASP A 336 16.79 0.31 18.46
N LYS A 337 15.67 1.01 18.72
CA LYS A 337 14.32 0.39 18.75
C LYS A 337 13.87 -0.20 17.41
N VAL A 338 14.20 0.48 16.30
CA VAL A 338 13.94 -0.09 14.96
C VAL A 338 14.75 -1.38 14.78
N LEU A 339 16.02 -1.37 15.18
CA LEU A 339 16.87 -2.55 15.11
C LEU A 339 16.32 -3.70 15.97
N GLU A 340 15.89 -3.44 17.20
CA GLU A 340 15.24 -4.43 18.08
C GLU A 340 14.00 -5.05 17.40
N GLU A 341 13.14 -4.24 16.77
CA GLU A 341 12.01 -4.75 15.97
C GLU A 341 12.50 -5.63 14.81
N GLN A 342 13.56 -5.22 14.10
CA GLN A 342 14.11 -6.03 13.01
C GLN A 342 14.68 -7.36 13.53
N GLU A 343 15.36 -7.36 14.67
CA GLU A 343 15.92 -8.56 15.28
C GLU A 343 14.82 -9.55 15.72
N GLN A 344 13.71 -9.05 16.24
CA GLN A 344 12.54 -9.88 16.58
C GLN A 344 11.91 -10.54 15.34
N ILE A 345 11.83 -9.82 14.22
CA ILE A 345 11.23 -10.34 12.97
C ILE A 345 12.17 -11.32 12.25
N PHE A 346 13.48 -11.07 12.30
CA PHE A 346 14.48 -11.76 11.46
C PHE A 346 15.49 -12.62 12.23
N GLY A 347 15.37 -12.74 13.56
CA GLY A 347 16.28 -13.55 14.38
C GLY A 347 17.74 -13.10 14.36
N GLY A 348 18.00 -11.80 14.13
CA GLY A 348 19.34 -11.22 14.04
C GLY A 348 20.07 -11.44 12.71
N GLU A 349 19.43 -12.04 11.71
CA GLU A 349 20.04 -12.23 10.39
C GLU A 349 20.10 -10.89 9.60
N LYS A 350 21.27 -10.54 9.05
CA LYS A 350 21.49 -9.24 8.38
C LYS A 350 20.79 -9.11 7.03
N CYS A 351 20.80 -10.19 6.25
CA CYS A 351 20.25 -10.21 4.89
C CYS A 351 19.28 -11.38 4.59
N PRO A 352 18.33 -11.74 5.48
CA PRO A 352 17.22 -12.61 5.09
C PRO A 352 16.42 -11.97 3.97
N LYS A 353 15.87 -12.84 3.14
CA LYS A 353 14.86 -12.45 2.15
C LYS A 353 13.67 -11.84 2.88
N VAL A 354 13.40 -10.58 2.61
CA VAL A 354 12.25 -9.86 3.19
C VAL A 354 10.99 -10.29 2.45
N THR A 355 9.93 -10.66 3.18
CA THR A 355 8.63 -11.02 2.59
C THR A 355 7.58 -9.96 2.86
N TYR A 356 6.47 -10.00 2.13
CA TYR A 356 5.32 -9.10 2.35
C TYR A 356 4.80 -9.18 3.79
N THR A 357 4.73 -10.39 4.37
CA THR A 357 4.32 -10.61 5.77
C THR A 357 5.28 -9.91 6.74
N ASN A 358 6.60 -10.00 6.51
CA ASN A 358 7.56 -9.29 7.37
C ASN A 358 7.32 -7.77 7.35
N LEU A 359 7.02 -7.19 6.17
CA LEU A 359 6.74 -5.75 6.05
C LEU A 359 5.46 -5.32 6.79
N GLN A 360 4.48 -6.23 6.95
CA GLN A 360 3.27 -5.96 7.74
C GLN A 360 3.56 -5.93 9.25
N GLU A 361 4.49 -6.76 9.73
CA GLU A 361 4.85 -6.82 11.15
C GLU A 361 5.75 -5.65 11.61
N MET A 362 6.37 -4.92 10.68
CA MET A 362 7.16 -3.71 10.96
C MET A 362 6.28 -2.52 11.37
N LYS A 363 5.72 -2.56 12.58
CA LYS A 363 4.77 -1.57 13.12
C LYS A 363 5.47 -0.32 13.63
N TYR A 364 6.54 -0.48 14.40
CA TYR A 364 7.33 0.64 14.91
C TYR A 364 8.08 1.34 13.78
N LEU A 365 8.70 0.60 12.85
CA LEU A 365 9.28 1.21 11.65
C LEU A 365 8.23 1.97 10.81
N GLU A 366 6.96 1.51 10.77
CA GLU A 366 5.90 2.30 10.14
C GLU A 366 5.67 3.64 10.84
N ASN A 367 5.69 3.66 12.17
CA ASN A 367 5.55 4.89 12.96
C ASN A 367 6.74 5.83 12.73
N VAL A 368 7.95 5.29 12.62
CA VAL A 368 9.16 6.04 12.23
C VAL A 368 9.01 6.66 10.84
N ILE A 369 8.50 5.90 9.86
CA ILE A 369 8.24 6.40 8.51
C ILE A 369 7.20 7.52 8.55
N LYS A 370 6.09 7.34 9.28
CA LYS A 370 5.03 8.36 9.41
C LYS A 370 5.57 9.64 10.04
N GLU A 371 6.39 9.55 11.08
CA GLU A 371 7.00 10.70 11.72
C GLU A 371 8.02 11.40 10.81
N GLY A 372 8.80 10.63 10.04
CA GLY A 372 9.70 11.20 9.04
C GLY A 372 8.94 11.94 7.93
N LEU A 373 7.82 11.38 7.46
CA LEU A 373 6.93 12.04 6.50
C LEU A 373 6.22 13.27 7.08
N ARG A 374 6.00 13.33 8.40
CA ARG A 374 5.47 14.52 9.09
C ARG A 374 6.50 15.66 9.08
N LEU A 375 7.72 15.38 9.53
CA LEU A 375 8.79 16.37 9.60
C LEU A 375 9.30 16.80 8.22
N TYR A 376 9.37 15.85 7.28
CA TYR A 376 9.96 16.04 5.96
C TYR A 376 9.06 15.45 4.87
N SER A 377 7.86 16.02 4.74
CA SER A 377 6.91 15.63 3.68
C SER A 377 7.55 15.80 2.29
N PRO A 378 7.67 14.73 1.46
CA PRO A 378 8.25 14.83 0.13
C PRO A 378 7.50 15.83 -0.75
N VAL A 379 6.19 15.97 -0.59
CA VAL A 379 5.40 17.01 -1.26
C VAL A 379 4.82 17.95 -0.19
N PRO A 380 5.57 19.00 0.20
CA PRO A 380 5.19 19.87 1.31
C PRO A 380 4.10 20.90 0.92
N LEU A 381 3.97 21.21 -0.37
CA LEU A 381 2.92 22.08 -0.91
C LEU A 381 2.31 21.47 -2.17
N PHE A 382 1.00 21.54 -2.32
CA PHE A 382 0.32 21.19 -3.57
C PHE A 382 -0.93 22.03 -3.81
N GLY A 383 -1.26 22.25 -5.08
CA GLY A 383 -2.30 23.20 -5.45
C GLY A 383 -3.65 22.59 -5.83
N ARG A 384 -4.70 23.39 -5.64
CA ARG A 384 -6.04 23.23 -6.21
C ARG A 384 -6.49 24.54 -6.85
N GLN A 385 -7.36 24.42 -7.83
CA GLN A 385 -8.03 25.55 -8.46
C GLN A 385 -9.53 25.37 -8.25
N ILE A 386 -10.17 26.38 -7.63
CA ILE A 386 -11.62 26.42 -7.53
C ILE A 386 -12.16 26.78 -8.91
N ASP A 387 -12.90 25.85 -9.51
CA ASP A 387 -13.41 25.90 -10.89
C ASP A 387 -14.92 26.21 -10.97
N GLN A 388 -15.58 26.23 -9.82
CA GLN A 388 -16.97 26.63 -9.64
C GLN A 388 -17.11 27.37 -8.31
N ASP A 389 -18.09 28.26 -8.22
CA ASP A 389 -18.41 28.88 -6.92
C ASP A 389 -18.81 27.79 -5.93
N VAL A 390 -18.28 27.86 -4.71
CA VAL A 390 -18.57 26.88 -3.67
C VAL A 390 -18.72 27.56 -2.32
N GLU A 391 -19.68 27.10 -1.53
CA GLU A 391 -19.91 27.59 -0.19
C GLU A 391 -19.04 26.84 0.82
N TYR A 392 -18.40 27.59 1.72
CA TYR A 392 -17.68 27.08 2.88
C TYR A 392 -17.90 28.03 4.05
N ASP A 393 -18.37 27.50 5.17
CA ASP A 393 -18.59 28.27 6.42
C ASP A 393 -19.44 29.54 6.20
N GLY A 394 -20.55 29.40 5.46
CA GLY A 394 -21.48 30.50 5.14
C GLY A 394 -20.92 31.56 4.18
N LYS A 395 -19.74 31.34 3.58
CA LYS A 395 -19.11 32.25 2.61
C LYS A 395 -18.92 31.57 1.27
N ILE A 396 -19.10 32.34 0.19
CA ILE A 396 -18.84 31.86 -1.18
C ILE A 396 -17.36 32.05 -1.51
N ILE A 397 -16.69 30.95 -1.83
CA ILE A 397 -15.39 30.93 -2.48
C ILE A 397 -15.61 31.04 -3.99
N PRO A 398 -15.17 32.13 -4.64
CA PRO A 398 -15.46 32.35 -6.05
C PRO A 398 -14.62 31.45 -6.97
N ASN A 399 -15.20 31.09 -8.11
CA ASN A 399 -14.48 30.47 -9.23
C ASN A 399 -13.27 31.32 -9.63
N GLY A 400 -12.11 30.66 -9.71
CA GLY A 400 -10.83 31.28 -10.05
C GLY A 400 -9.88 31.43 -8.88
N VAL A 401 -10.32 31.16 -7.64
CA VAL A 401 -9.42 31.12 -6.47
C VAL A 401 -8.46 29.93 -6.57
N GLY A 402 -7.16 30.23 -6.58
CA GLY A 402 -6.11 29.23 -6.40
C GLY A 402 -5.89 28.97 -4.92
N VAL A 403 -5.77 27.70 -4.54
CA VAL A 403 -5.45 27.28 -3.17
C VAL A 403 -4.14 26.50 -3.19
N ILE A 404 -3.19 26.88 -2.35
CA ILE A 404 -2.01 26.08 -2.03
C ILE A 404 -2.27 25.39 -0.70
N VAL A 405 -2.41 24.07 -0.73
CA VAL A 405 -2.42 23.24 0.46
C VAL A 405 -0.98 23.11 0.95
N PHE A 406 -0.72 23.59 2.17
CA PHE A 406 0.57 23.49 2.83
C PHE A 406 0.54 22.34 3.84
N SER A 407 0.73 21.12 3.33
CA SER A 407 0.69 19.88 4.13
C SER A 407 1.75 19.90 5.24
N HIS A 408 2.93 20.40 4.94
CA HIS A 408 4.00 20.50 5.94
C HIS A 408 3.66 21.50 7.06
N GLY A 409 2.97 22.60 6.74
CA GLY A 409 2.50 23.56 7.75
C GLY A 409 1.55 22.95 8.77
N ILE A 410 0.58 22.14 8.33
CA ILE A 410 -0.32 21.42 9.24
C ILE A 410 0.40 20.29 10.01
N HIS A 411 1.37 19.62 9.39
CA HIS A 411 2.22 18.61 10.03
C HIS A 411 3.14 19.19 11.12
N MET A 412 3.46 20.48 11.02
CA MET A 412 4.29 21.22 11.97
C MET A 412 3.48 22.11 12.92
N ASN A 413 2.15 22.04 12.88
CA ASN A 413 1.31 22.87 13.73
C ASN A 413 1.32 22.33 15.19
N PRO A 414 1.77 23.14 16.18
CA PRO A 414 1.84 22.72 17.58
C PRO A 414 0.49 22.41 18.24
N GLU A 415 -0.63 22.89 17.65
CA GLU A 415 -1.99 22.55 18.09
C GLU A 415 -2.29 21.06 17.91
N TYR A 416 -1.80 20.45 16.83
CA TYR A 416 -2.00 19.03 16.52
C TYR A 416 -0.80 18.17 16.91
N TYR A 417 0.41 18.74 16.92
CA TYR A 417 1.66 18.05 17.21
C TYR A 417 2.48 18.84 18.24
N PRO A 418 2.28 18.60 19.56
CA PRO A 418 3.06 19.25 20.59
C PRO A 418 4.57 19.03 20.39
N ASN A 419 5.38 20.08 20.53
CA ASN A 419 6.80 20.08 20.18
C ASN A 419 7.05 19.58 18.74
N PRO A 420 6.51 20.26 17.71
CA PRO A 420 6.40 19.73 16.35
C PRO A 420 7.76 19.46 15.69
N GLU A 421 8.85 20.08 16.15
CA GLU A 421 10.20 19.89 15.61
C GLU A 421 10.88 18.62 16.15
N LYS A 422 10.40 18.04 17.26
CA LYS A 422 10.94 16.81 17.82
C LYS A 422 10.49 15.61 17.00
N PHE A 423 11.46 14.80 16.56
CA PHE A 423 11.23 13.48 15.96
C PHE A 423 10.76 12.50 17.02
N ASP A 424 9.48 12.15 17.00
CA ASP A 424 8.85 11.28 17.99
C ASP A 424 7.88 10.28 17.32
N PRO A 425 8.34 9.07 17.00
CA PRO A 425 7.49 8.02 16.40
C PRO A 425 6.29 7.63 17.27
N SER A 426 6.38 7.77 18.61
CA SER A 426 5.31 7.36 19.54
C SER A 426 4.01 8.13 19.33
N ARG A 427 4.09 9.30 18.66
CA ARG A 427 2.91 10.03 18.19
C ARG A 427 1.96 9.12 17.45
N PHE A 428 2.44 8.12 16.70
CA PHE A 428 1.64 7.24 15.86
C PHE A 428 1.25 5.90 16.51
N ASP A 429 1.58 5.66 17.78
CA ASP A 429 1.21 4.43 18.49
C ASP A 429 -0.32 4.30 18.66
N ASN A 430 -1.00 5.41 18.96
CA ASN A 430 -2.46 5.50 19.04
C ASN A 430 -3.00 6.50 18.01
N VAL A 431 -3.89 6.03 17.15
CA VAL A 431 -4.55 6.84 16.11
C VAL A 431 -5.98 7.24 16.45
N GLU A 432 -6.54 6.73 17.56
CA GLU A 432 -7.88 7.11 18.03
C GLU A 432 -7.94 8.60 18.39
N GLY A 433 -8.99 9.28 17.91
CA GLY A 433 -9.23 10.70 18.18
C GLY A 433 -8.38 11.69 17.36
N LYS A 434 -7.45 11.23 16.51
CA LYS A 434 -6.69 12.12 15.62
C LYS A 434 -7.56 12.66 14.50
N GLN A 435 -7.42 13.96 14.23
CA GLN A 435 -8.13 14.60 13.14
C GLN A 435 -7.62 14.07 11.78
N PRO A 436 -8.47 13.44 10.95
CA PRO A 436 -8.02 12.71 9.75
C PRO A 436 -7.21 13.53 8.74
N PHE A 437 -7.41 14.85 8.70
CA PHE A 437 -6.73 15.76 7.77
C PHE A 437 -5.50 16.47 8.39
N ALA A 438 -5.15 16.19 9.64
CA ALA A 438 -3.94 16.70 10.29
C ALA A 438 -2.66 15.94 9.86
N PHE A 439 -2.80 14.77 9.22
CA PHE A 439 -1.69 14.00 8.66
C PHE A 439 -1.97 13.54 7.22
N ILE A 440 -1.55 14.36 6.26
CA ILE A 440 -1.82 14.18 4.82
C ILE A 440 -0.55 14.15 3.92
N PRO A 441 0.51 13.39 4.25
CA PRO A 441 1.72 13.33 3.40
C PRO A 441 1.44 12.75 2.00
N PHE A 442 0.38 11.96 1.85
CA PHE A 442 -0.09 11.38 0.59
C PHE A 442 -1.31 12.10 0.00
N SER A 443 -1.59 13.34 0.44
CA SER A 443 -2.87 14.03 0.21
C SER A 443 -4.06 13.20 0.76
N ALA A 444 -5.28 13.67 0.53
CA ALA A 444 -6.51 12.95 0.88
C ALA A 444 -7.58 13.07 -0.22
N GLY A 445 -8.66 12.31 -0.06
CA GLY A 445 -9.83 12.29 -0.94
C GLY A 445 -9.57 11.77 -2.37
N PRO A 446 -10.40 12.13 -3.36
CA PRO A 446 -10.37 11.51 -4.69
C PRO A 446 -9.05 11.71 -5.46
N ARG A 447 -8.33 12.80 -5.15
CA ARG A 447 -7.00 13.12 -5.73
C ARG A 447 -5.84 12.68 -4.82
N ASN A 448 -6.05 11.73 -3.90
CA ASN A 448 -4.97 11.18 -3.07
C ASN A 448 -3.93 10.41 -3.89
N CYS A 449 -2.77 10.15 -3.29
CA CYS A 449 -1.71 9.36 -3.91
C CYS A 449 -2.19 7.94 -4.17
N ILE A 450 -2.11 7.51 -5.43
CA ILE A 450 -2.45 6.14 -5.83
C ILE A 450 -1.38 5.13 -5.36
N GLY A 451 -0.13 5.58 -5.26
CA GLY A 451 1.03 4.77 -4.88
C GLY A 451 1.32 4.73 -3.38
N GLN A 452 0.42 5.21 -2.50
CA GLN A 452 0.69 5.26 -1.06
C GLN A 452 1.11 3.91 -0.48
N LYS A 453 0.37 2.83 -0.77
CA LYS A 453 0.68 1.49 -0.25
C LYS A 453 1.99 0.94 -0.83
N TYR A 454 2.24 1.22 -2.11
CA TYR A 454 3.49 0.86 -2.78
C TYR A 454 4.68 1.53 -2.09
N ALA A 455 4.62 2.86 -1.91
CA ALA A 455 5.68 3.65 -1.29
C ALA A 455 5.98 3.18 0.14
N MET A 456 4.94 2.88 0.94
CA MET A 456 5.16 2.38 2.30
C MET A 456 5.88 1.03 2.33
N LEU A 457 5.58 0.11 1.40
CA LEU A 457 6.25 -1.19 1.32
C LEU A 457 7.71 -1.05 0.87
N GLU A 458 7.94 -0.23 -0.16
CA GLU A 458 9.29 0.06 -0.67
C GLU A 458 10.16 0.68 0.43
N ILE A 459 9.70 1.76 1.06
CA ILE A 459 10.44 2.47 2.12
C ILE A 459 10.72 1.54 3.30
N LYS A 460 9.73 0.74 3.75
CA LYS A 460 9.95 -0.24 4.83
C LYS A 460 11.03 -1.26 4.46
N CYS A 461 10.99 -1.81 3.24
CA CYS A 461 11.97 -2.80 2.78
C CYS A 461 13.38 -2.23 2.76
N LEU A 462 13.56 -1.03 2.19
CA LEU A 462 14.87 -0.37 2.11
C LEU A 462 15.40 0.02 3.49
N LEU A 463 14.59 0.65 4.34
CA LEU A 463 15.01 1.05 5.69
C LEU A 463 15.34 -0.16 6.57
N SER A 464 14.53 -1.23 6.51
CA SER A 464 14.79 -2.49 7.22
C SER A 464 16.16 -3.07 6.87
N LYS A 465 16.51 -3.09 5.57
CA LYS A 465 17.81 -3.58 5.11
C LYS A 465 18.94 -2.67 5.59
N ILE A 466 18.78 -1.35 5.48
CA ILE A 466 19.83 -0.41 5.85
C ILE A 466 20.13 -0.47 7.35
N VAL A 467 19.12 -0.44 8.22
CA VAL A 467 19.31 -0.45 9.69
C VAL A 467 19.93 -1.77 10.19
N ARG A 468 19.60 -2.91 9.57
CA ARG A 468 20.22 -4.20 9.91
C ARG A 468 21.69 -4.30 9.50
N ASN A 469 22.10 -3.59 8.46
CA ASN A 469 23.47 -3.65 7.93
C ASN A 469 24.37 -2.53 8.47
N PHE A 470 23.79 -1.38 8.80
CA PHE A 470 24.53 -0.18 9.18
C PHE A 470 23.99 0.43 10.47
N GLU A 471 24.90 0.92 11.31
CA GLU A 471 24.62 1.95 12.28
C GLU A 471 24.75 3.31 11.60
N LEU A 472 23.68 4.11 11.67
CA LEU A 472 23.60 5.45 11.11
C LEU A 472 24.01 6.45 12.18
N SER A 473 24.85 7.42 11.83
CA SER A 473 25.27 8.47 12.75
C SER A 473 25.31 9.85 12.08
N PRO A 474 25.27 10.94 12.86
CA PRO A 474 25.35 12.29 12.32
C PRO A 474 26.63 12.48 11.50
N ALA A 475 26.53 13.28 10.44
CA ALA A 475 27.71 13.63 9.65
C ALA A 475 28.77 14.37 10.49
N PHE A 476 30.03 14.14 10.14
CA PHE A 476 31.18 14.91 10.60
C PHE A 476 31.91 15.55 9.39
N PRO A 477 32.12 16.88 9.37
CA PRO A 477 31.58 17.88 10.30
C PRO A 477 30.04 17.94 10.29
N ARG A 478 29.45 18.60 11.31
CA ARG A 478 27.98 18.69 11.48
C ARG A 478 27.32 19.21 10.20
N HIS A 479 26.31 18.48 9.74
CA HIS A 479 25.54 18.79 8.53
C HIS A 479 24.10 19.18 8.87
N GLU A 480 23.64 20.30 8.33
CA GLU A 480 22.25 20.74 8.39
C GLU A 480 21.70 20.93 6.97
N MET A 481 20.55 20.32 6.69
CA MET A 481 19.95 20.33 5.36
C MET A 481 19.40 21.72 5.00
N ILE A 482 19.73 22.20 3.80
CA ILE A 482 19.16 23.41 3.22
C ILE A 482 17.95 23.02 2.39
N LEU A 483 16.77 23.09 3.01
CA LEU A 483 15.53 22.62 2.41
C LEU A 483 14.98 23.57 1.33
N ALA A 484 14.58 22.99 0.21
CA ALA A 484 13.90 23.69 -0.90
C ALA A 484 12.76 22.83 -1.47
N PRO A 485 11.52 23.35 -1.54
CA PRO A 485 10.41 22.69 -2.19
C PRO A 485 10.47 23.03 -3.69
N GLU A 486 11.07 22.14 -4.47
CA GLU A 486 10.97 22.20 -5.93
C GLU A 486 9.64 21.56 -6.36
N THR A 487 9.67 20.44 -7.08
CA THR A 487 8.49 19.58 -7.24
C THR A 487 8.28 18.69 -6.02
N VAL A 488 9.39 18.24 -5.42
CA VAL A 488 9.46 17.60 -4.10
C VAL A 488 10.42 18.38 -3.19
N LEU A 489 10.38 18.11 -1.90
CA LEU A 489 11.32 18.67 -0.93
C LEU A 489 12.72 18.11 -1.18
N LYS A 490 13.73 18.96 -1.28
CA LYS A 490 15.13 18.56 -1.46
C LYS A 490 16.03 19.24 -0.43
N SER A 491 17.13 18.58 -0.07
CA SER A 491 18.28 19.24 0.54
C SER A 491 19.24 19.73 -0.56
N LEU A 492 19.45 21.04 -0.67
CA LEU A 492 20.32 21.60 -1.71
C LEU A 492 21.81 21.32 -1.48
N ASN A 493 22.18 20.96 -0.25
CA ASN A 493 23.53 20.57 0.15
C ASN A 493 23.67 19.07 0.46
N GLY A 494 22.73 18.24 -0.02
CA GLY A 494 22.75 16.78 0.11
C GLY A 494 22.16 16.26 1.42
N ASP A 495 21.90 14.96 1.46
CA ASP A 495 21.37 14.23 2.62
C ASP A 495 22.55 13.50 3.26
N VAL A 496 23.39 14.24 3.97
CA VAL A 496 24.69 13.75 4.41
C VAL A 496 24.60 13.12 5.80
N ILE A 497 24.99 11.84 5.90
CA ILE A 497 25.09 11.06 7.14
C ILE A 497 26.37 10.23 7.14
N ARG A 498 26.70 9.59 8.27
CA ARG A 498 27.80 8.63 8.34
C ARG A 498 27.26 7.22 8.56
N LEU A 499 27.81 6.26 7.82
CA LEU A 499 27.44 4.85 7.84
C LEU A 499 28.56 4.03 8.48
N ILE A 500 28.22 3.24 9.50
CA ILE A 500 29.15 2.31 10.16
C ILE A 500 28.60 0.91 9.95
N THR A 501 29.34 0.05 9.24
CA THR A 501 28.94 -1.35 9.05
C THR A 501 28.83 -2.03 10.42
N ARG A 502 27.68 -2.65 10.70
CA ARG A 502 27.51 -3.45 11.92
C ARG A 502 28.38 -4.70 11.80
N GLU A 503 29.15 -5.06 12.84
CA GLU A 503 29.91 -6.32 12.85
C GLU A 503 28.97 -7.54 12.83
N ALA A 504 29.45 -8.70 12.37
CA ALA A 504 28.67 -9.93 12.39
C ALA A 504 28.61 -10.48 13.83
N GLY A 505 27.73 -9.92 14.65
CA GLY A 505 27.46 -10.42 15.99
C GLY A 505 26.70 -11.74 15.91
N ARG A 506 27.34 -12.84 16.33
CA ARG A 506 26.67 -14.09 16.71
C ARG A 506 25.75 -13.82 17.90
N VAL A 507 24.52 -13.39 17.65
CA VAL A 507 23.45 -13.59 18.62
C VAL A 507 22.84 -14.93 18.27
N LYS A 508 23.34 -16.01 18.89
CA LYS A 508 22.53 -17.22 19.01
C LYS A 508 21.34 -16.81 19.87
N PRO A 509 20.09 -16.94 19.40
CA PRO A 509 18.97 -16.88 20.33
C PRO A 509 19.21 -18.00 21.34
N GLU A 510 19.21 -17.67 22.64
CA GLU A 510 19.18 -18.68 23.68
C GLU A 510 17.98 -19.60 23.40
N ARG A 511 18.30 -20.83 22.99
CA ARG A 511 17.32 -21.91 22.82
C ARG A 511 16.65 -22.13 24.17
N LEU A 512 15.37 -21.77 24.25
CA LEU A 512 14.50 -22.16 25.36
C LEU A 512 13.96 -23.60 25.19
N TRP A 513 14.73 -24.58 24.70
CA TRP A 513 14.34 -25.99 24.79
C TRP A 513 15.57 -26.90 24.95
N PRO A 514 15.58 -27.83 25.92
CA PRO A 514 16.68 -28.78 26.10
C PRO A 514 16.63 -29.87 25.01
N GLU A 515 17.79 -30.16 24.40
CA GLU A 515 17.96 -31.35 23.55
C GLU A 515 17.99 -32.61 24.43
N GLY A 516 17.16 -33.58 24.09
CA GLY A 516 17.18 -34.92 24.65
C GLY A 516 16.49 -35.92 23.72
N SER A 517 17.22 -36.96 23.34
CA SER A 517 16.81 -38.17 22.58
C SER A 517 16.49 -38.02 21.09
N THR A 518 17.47 -38.35 20.26
CA THR A 518 17.25 -39.04 18.98
C THR A 518 16.80 -40.49 19.24
N PRO A 519 15.78 -41.01 18.55
CA PRO A 519 15.62 -42.45 18.40
C PRO A 519 16.21 -42.95 17.08
N THR A 520 16.80 -44.12 17.20
CA THR A 520 17.48 -44.98 16.23
C THR A 520 16.68 -45.36 15.00
N GLU A 521 17.41 -45.72 13.94
CA GLU A 521 16.96 -46.24 12.65
C GLU A 521 16.03 -47.46 12.74
N GLY A 522 15.10 -47.52 11.78
CA GLY A 522 14.72 -48.75 11.06
C GLY A 522 13.44 -49.46 11.50
N VAL A 523 12.35 -49.35 10.70
CA VAL A 523 11.60 -50.47 10.06
C VAL A 523 10.68 -49.88 8.98
N SER A 524 10.76 -50.37 7.73
CA SER A 524 9.80 -50.10 6.66
C SER A 524 8.52 -50.93 6.87
N LEU A 525 7.36 -50.27 7.01
CA LEU A 525 6.05 -50.92 7.25
C LEU A 525 5.05 -50.59 6.13
N SER A 526 4.99 -51.45 5.10
CA SER A 526 4.18 -51.27 3.89
C SER A 526 2.76 -51.89 3.95
N HIS A 527 2.24 -52.28 5.13
CA HIS A 527 0.91 -52.89 5.25
C HIS A 527 0.02 -52.28 6.36
N PRO A 528 -1.24 -51.88 6.06
CA PRO A 528 -2.13 -51.16 7.00
C PRO A 528 -2.38 -51.88 8.33
N TRP A 529 -2.52 -53.21 8.32
CA TRP A 529 -2.79 -53.97 9.55
C TRP A 529 -1.58 -54.00 10.51
N LYS A 530 -0.34 -53.90 10.00
CA LYS A 530 0.88 -53.86 10.81
C LYS A 530 1.06 -52.49 11.48
N LYS A 531 0.71 -51.40 10.79
CA LYS A 531 0.66 -50.05 11.39
C LYS A 531 -0.38 -49.97 12.50
N LYS A 532 -1.57 -50.55 12.28
CA LYS A 532 -2.65 -50.65 13.28
C LYS A 532 -2.21 -51.41 14.53
N LYS A 533 -1.43 -52.48 14.38
CA LYS A 533 -0.90 -53.27 15.49
C LYS A 533 0.18 -52.53 16.29
N VAL A 534 1.16 -51.92 15.63
CA VAL A 534 2.24 -51.15 16.29
C VAL A 534 1.69 -49.94 17.06
N PHE A 535 0.68 -49.26 16.51
CA PHE A 535 0.01 -48.15 17.20
C PHE A 535 -0.79 -48.64 18.42
N LEU A 536 -1.54 -49.75 18.29
CA LEU A 536 -2.20 -50.40 19.43
C LEU A 536 -1.19 -50.82 20.51
N ASP A 537 -0.06 -51.42 20.12
CA ASP A 537 0.99 -51.85 21.03
C ASP A 537 1.60 -50.63 21.76
N SER A 538 1.77 -49.49 21.09
CA SER A 538 2.25 -48.23 21.71
C SER A 538 1.25 -47.56 22.65
N LEU A 539 -0.06 -47.66 22.38
CA LEU A 539 -1.11 -47.17 23.28
C LEU A 539 -1.25 -48.06 24.53
N LEU A 540 -1.06 -49.37 24.36
CA LEU A 540 -1.02 -50.32 25.46
C LEU A 540 0.24 -50.18 26.33
N GLU A 541 1.39 -49.84 25.74
CA GLU A 541 2.62 -49.53 26.48
C GLU A 541 2.52 -48.19 27.25
N ALA A 542 1.88 -47.17 26.68
CA ALA A 542 1.63 -45.89 27.37
C ALA A 542 0.66 -46.02 28.57
N ALA A 543 -0.23 -47.02 28.56
CA ALA A 543 -1.15 -47.31 29.66
C ALA A 543 -0.47 -47.92 30.90
N VAL A 544 0.80 -48.35 30.82
CA VAL A 544 1.56 -48.93 31.94
C VAL A 544 1.93 -47.87 33.00
N ASP A 545 1.87 -46.58 32.67
CA ASP A 545 2.14 -45.46 33.59
C ASP A 545 0.92 -44.94 34.39
N GLY A 546 -0.12 -45.79 34.56
CA GLY A 546 -1.15 -45.60 35.59
C GLY A 546 -2.43 -44.87 35.16
N GLN A 547 -2.66 -44.67 33.86
CA GLN A 547 -3.97 -44.28 33.31
C GLN A 547 -4.35 -45.24 32.19
N SER A 548 -5.26 -46.17 32.46
CA SER A 548 -5.81 -47.08 31.44
C SER A 548 -6.83 -46.34 30.58
N LEU A 549 -6.55 -46.18 29.28
CA LEU A 549 -7.54 -45.78 28.27
C LEU A 549 -8.62 -46.87 28.16
N SER A 550 -9.88 -46.46 28.03
CA SER A 550 -11.00 -47.38 27.79
C SER A 550 -11.00 -47.93 26.35
N ASP A 551 -11.65 -49.08 26.13
CA ASP A 551 -11.80 -49.69 24.79
C ASP A 551 -12.46 -48.75 23.75
N GLU A 552 -13.28 -47.80 24.20
CA GLU A 552 -13.90 -46.77 23.36
C GLU A 552 -12.88 -45.70 22.95
N GLU A 553 -12.04 -45.23 23.88
CA GLU A 553 -10.99 -44.25 23.61
C GLU A 553 -9.92 -44.80 22.65
N ILE A 554 -9.53 -46.07 22.82
CA ILE A 554 -8.60 -46.75 21.92
C ILE A 554 -9.18 -46.85 20.49
N ARG A 555 -10.49 -47.12 20.37
CA ARG A 555 -11.16 -47.15 19.06
C ARG A 555 -11.23 -45.76 18.41
N GLU A 556 -11.52 -44.71 19.17
CA GLU A 556 -11.51 -43.33 18.65
C GLU A 556 -10.14 -42.88 18.16
N GLU A 557 -9.07 -43.22 18.90
CA GLU A 557 -7.69 -42.88 18.49
C GLU A 557 -7.27 -43.61 17.22
N VAL A 558 -7.64 -44.89 17.09
CA VAL A 558 -7.39 -45.68 15.89
C VAL A 558 -8.19 -45.14 14.69
N ASP A 559 -9.46 -44.75 14.88
CA ASP A 559 -10.28 -44.16 13.81
C ASP A 559 -9.74 -42.79 13.37
N THR A 560 -9.24 -41.97 14.31
CA THR A 560 -8.64 -40.65 14.01
C THR A 560 -7.40 -40.76 13.13
N PHE A 561 -6.55 -41.76 13.39
CA PHE A 561 -5.36 -42.06 12.58
C PHE A 561 -5.72 -42.44 11.14
N MET A 562 -6.84 -43.16 10.96
CA MET A 562 -7.29 -43.65 9.66
C MET A 562 -7.81 -42.54 8.73
N PHE A 563 -8.30 -41.41 9.25
CA PHE A 563 -8.80 -40.32 8.41
C PHE A 563 -7.67 -39.54 7.72
N GLY A 564 -6.57 -39.28 8.43
CA GLY A 564 -5.39 -38.62 7.85
C GLY A 564 -4.75 -39.46 6.74
N ASP A 565 -4.67 -40.78 6.92
CA ASP A 565 -4.15 -41.69 5.90
C ASP A 565 -5.08 -41.79 4.67
N LYS A 566 -6.41 -41.76 4.84
CA LYS A 566 -7.35 -41.69 3.71
C LYS A 566 -7.24 -40.40 2.90
N VAL A 567 -7.03 -39.26 3.57
CA VAL A 567 -6.75 -38.00 2.87
C VAL A 567 -5.42 -38.09 2.11
N LEU A 568 -4.40 -38.71 2.69
CA LEU A 568 -3.13 -38.91 2.02
C LEU A 568 -3.26 -39.83 0.80
N GLU A 569 -4.05 -40.91 0.89
CA GLU A 569 -4.38 -41.79 -0.25
C GLU A 569 -5.09 -41.02 -1.37
N GLU A 570 -6.10 -40.21 -1.05
CA GLU A 570 -6.76 -39.32 -2.02
C GLU A 570 -5.75 -38.38 -2.70
N GLN A 571 -4.87 -37.76 -1.92
CA GLN A 571 -3.84 -36.88 -2.47
C GLN A 571 -2.82 -37.62 -3.34
N ASN A 572 -2.46 -38.85 -2.99
CA ASN A 572 -1.55 -39.65 -3.78
C ASN A 572 -2.17 -40.07 -5.13
N GLN A 573 -3.49 -40.24 -5.19
CA GLN A 573 -4.21 -40.45 -6.44
C GLN A 573 -4.20 -39.19 -7.33
N ILE A 574 -4.21 -38.00 -6.73
CA ILE A 574 -4.24 -36.71 -7.47
C ILE A 574 -2.82 -36.24 -7.88
N PHE A 575 -1.83 -36.40 -7.01
CA PHE A 575 -0.49 -35.82 -7.16
C PHE A 575 0.65 -36.85 -7.28
N GLY A 576 0.38 -38.15 -7.20
CA GLY A 576 1.43 -39.16 -7.04
C GLY A 576 2.13 -39.07 -5.69
N GLU A 577 3.40 -39.49 -5.60
CA GLU A 577 4.17 -39.52 -4.33
C GLU A 577 4.98 -38.24 -4.05
N GLU A 578 4.81 -37.17 -4.83
CA GLU A 578 5.58 -35.93 -4.69
C GLU A 578 5.27 -35.21 -3.36
N LYS A 579 6.24 -34.91 -2.48
CA LYS A 579 5.94 -34.32 -1.15
C LYS A 579 5.31 -32.91 -1.20
N CYS A 580 5.66 -32.07 -2.19
CA CYS A 580 5.20 -30.68 -2.30
C CYS A 580 4.72 -30.31 -3.72
N PRO A 581 3.60 -30.89 -4.19
CA PRO A 581 3.11 -30.65 -5.54
C PRO A 581 2.54 -29.24 -5.69
N LYS A 582 2.63 -28.68 -6.90
CA LYS A 582 1.95 -27.43 -7.24
C LYS A 582 0.45 -27.67 -7.32
N VAL A 583 -0.30 -27.22 -6.31
CA VAL A 583 -1.75 -27.44 -6.21
C VAL A 583 -2.53 -26.46 -7.10
N THR A 584 -3.34 -26.99 -8.02
CA THR A 584 -4.26 -26.20 -8.87
C THR A 584 -5.69 -26.18 -8.32
N TYR A 585 -6.56 -25.31 -8.87
CA TYR A 585 -7.98 -25.29 -8.52
C TYR A 585 -8.68 -26.62 -8.82
N THR A 586 -8.39 -27.23 -9.97
CA THR A 586 -8.94 -28.55 -10.34
C THR A 586 -8.55 -29.61 -9.32
N ASN A 587 -7.29 -29.63 -8.88
CA ASN A 587 -6.86 -30.58 -7.84
C ASN A 587 -7.60 -30.35 -6.52
N LEU A 588 -7.82 -29.09 -6.12
CA LEU A 588 -8.62 -28.79 -4.94
C LEU A 588 -10.08 -29.24 -5.10
N GLN A 589 -10.65 -29.22 -6.31
CA GLN A 589 -12.01 -29.75 -6.55
C GLN A 589 -12.07 -31.28 -6.50
N GLU A 590 -10.98 -31.96 -6.87
CA GLU A 590 -10.88 -33.43 -6.84
C GLU A 590 -10.71 -34.01 -5.43
N MET A 591 -10.21 -33.23 -4.46
CA MET A 591 -10.08 -33.64 -3.06
C MET A 591 -11.44 -33.68 -2.33
N LYS A 592 -12.31 -34.62 -2.67
CA LYS A 592 -13.67 -34.75 -2.15
C LYS A 592 -13.69 -35.24 -0.70
N TYR A 593 -12.84 -36.20 -0.37
CA TYR A 593 -12.74 -36.76 0.97
C TYR A 593 -12.22 -35.71 1.97
N LEU A 594 -11.16 -34.97 1.61
CA LEU A 594 -10.71 -33.84 2.41
C LEU A 594 -11.81 -32.78 2.60
N GLU A 595 -12.64 -32.54 1.58
CA GLU A 595 -13.79 -31.64 1.74
C GLU A 595 -14.78 -32.12 2.79
N ASN A 596 -15.06 -33.43 2.81
CA ASN A 596 -15.95 -34.03 3.80
C ASN A 596 -15.36 -33.96 5.21
N VAL A 597 -14.05 -34.17 5.35
CA VAL A 597 -13.31 -33.98 6.62
C VAL A 597 -13.45 -32.54 7.11
N ILE A 598 -13.31 -31.56 6.22
CA ILE A 598 -13.48 -30.13 6.56
C ILE A 598 -14.92 -29.82 6.96
N LYS A 599 -15.90 -30.32 6.21
CA LYS A 599 -17.32 -30.11 6.52
C LYS A 599 -17.68 -30.69 7.89
N GLU A 600 -17.17 -31.87 8.23
CA GLU A 600 -17.38 -32.48 9.55
C GLU A 600 -16.70 -31.69 10.67
N GLY A 601 -15.49 -31.18 10.44
CA GLY A 601 -14.83 -30.27 11.39
C GLY A 601 -15.64 -28.99 11.63
N LEU A 602 -16.18 -28.38 10.57
CA LEU A 602 -17.02 -27.18 10.65
C LEU A 602 -18.41 -27.44 11.27
N ARG A 603 -18.89 -28.68 11.22
CA ARG A 603 -20.13 -29.10 11.89
C ARG A 603 -19.92 -29.14 13.41
N LEU A 604 -18.89 -29.84 13.86
CA LEU A 604 -18.55 -29.97 15.28
C LEU A 604 -18.11 -28.63 15.88
N TYR A 605 -17.33 -27.86 15.14
CA TYR A 605 -16.74 -26.60 15.62
C TYR A 605 -17.12 -25.45 14.69
N SER A 606 -18.40 -25.07 14.70
CA SER A 606 -18.92 -24.00 13.84
C SER A 606 -18.29 -22.65 14.21
N PRO A 607 -17.63 -21.95 13.27
CA PRO A 607 -16.96 -20.68 13.59
C PRO A 607 -17.91 -19.60 14.11
N VAL A 608 -19.16 -19.60 13.66
CA VAL A 608 -20.21 -18.69 14.14
C VAL A 608 -21.34 -19.53 14.70
N PRO A 609 -21.33 -19.86 16.01
CA PRO A 609 -22.26 -20.82 16.61
C PRO A 609 -23.68 -20.26 16.77
N VAL A 610 -23.84 -18.93 16.87
CA VAL A 610 -25.13 -18.23 16.93
C VAL A 610 -25.08 -16.96 16.09
N PHE A 611 -26.15 -16.63 15.37
CA PHE A 611 -26.27 -15.32 14.70
C PHE A 611 -27.70 -14.79 14.68
N GLY A 612 -27.85 -13.48 14.81
CA GLY A 612 -29.14 -12.79 14.84
C GLY A 612 -29.69 -12.40 13.46
N ARG A 613 -31.02 -12.37 13.36
CA ARG A 613 -31.80 -11.83 12.24
C ARG A 613 -32.96 -11.02 12.80
N ARG A 614 -33.08 -9.77 12.37
CA ARG A 614 -34.26 -8.95 12.66
C ARG A 614 -35.26 -9.08 11.51
N ILE A 615 -36.49 -9.43 11.85
CA ILE A 615 -37.59 -9.59 10.90
C ILE A 615 -38.10 -8.22 10.47
N ASP A 616 -38.21 -7.97 9.15
CA ASP A 616 -38.53 -6.67 8.55
C ASP A 616 -40.02 -6.50 8.15
N GLN A 617 -40.76 -7.60 8.14
CA GLN A 617 -42.20 -7.70 7.90
C GLN A 617 -42.79 -8.87 8.68
N ASP A 618 -44.10 -8.91 8.93
CA ASP A 618 -44.72 -10.06 9.58
C ASP A 618 -44.48 -11.34 8.77
N VAL A 619 -44.06 -12.42 9.44
CA VAL A 619 -43.76 -13.72 8.82
C VAL A 619 -44.64 -14.80 9.44
N GLU A 620 -45.37 -15.56 8.63
CA GLU A 620 -46.08 -16.74 9.08
C GLU A 620 -45.15 -17.96 9.09
N TYR A 621 -45.09 -18.66 10.22
CA TYR A 621 -44.35 -19.92 10.38
C TYR A 621 -45.15 -20.86 11.29
N ASP A 622 -45.44 -22.07 10.79
CA ASP A 622 -46.20 -23.11 11.51
C ASP A 622 -47.54 -22.62 12.08
N GLY A 623 -48.31 -21.89 11.27
CA GLY A 623 -49.61 -21.32 11.63
C GLY A 623 -49.55 -20.18 12.66
N LYS A 624 -48.36 -19.66 12.97
CA LYS A 624 -48.14 -18.53 13.88
C LYS A 624 -47.53 -17.35 13.14
N ILE A 625 -47.95 -16.14 13.50
CA ILE A 625 -47.36 -14.90 12.98
C ILE A 625 -46.21 -14.50 13.89
N ILE A 626 -45.02 -14.34 13.31
CA ILE A 626 -43.85 -13.71 13.91
C ILE A 626 -43.87 -12.24 13.49
N PRO A 627 -44.14 -11.29 14.42
CA PRO A 627 -44.29 -9.90 14.08
C PRO A 627 -42.99 -9.25 13.56
N LYS A 628 -43.17 -8.23 12.72
CA LYS A 628 -42.10 -7.31 12.33
C LYS A 628 -41.37 -6.77 13.55
N GLY A 629 -40.04 -6.71 13.45
CA GLY A 629 -39.16 -6.14 14.45
C GLY A 629 -38.63 -7.15 15.47
N VAL A 630 -39.18 -8.37 15.52
CA VAL A 630 -38.66 -9.47 16.34
C VAL A 630 -37.25 -9.86 15.90
N GLU A 631 -36.38 -10.10 16.87
CA GLU A 631 -35.05 -10.64 16.66
C GLU A 631 -35.06 -12.16 16.84
N ILE A 632 -34.60 -12.88 15.84
CA ILE A 632 -34.45 -14.33 15.82
C ILE A 632 -32.96 -14.65 15.93
N LEU A 633 -32.59 -15.43 16.93
CA LEU A 633 -31.26 -16.00 17.06
C LEU A 633 -31.25 -17.38 16.42
N VAL A 634 -30.44 -17.55 15.38
CA VAL A 634 -30.22 -18.84 14.72
C VAL A 634 -29.04 -19.53 15.40
N TYR A 635 -29.30 -20.65 16.08
CA TYR A 635 -28.28 -21.44 16.77
C TYR A 635 -27.72 -22.53 15.84
N SER A 636 -26.78 -22.15 14.99
CA SER A 636 -26.18 -23.05 13.98
C SER A 636 -25.50 -24.26 14.62
N HIS A 637 -24.73 -24.09 15.69
CA HIS A 637 -24.06 -25.21 16.36
C HIS A 637 -25.08 -26.20 16.95
N GLY A 638 -26.18 -25.73 17.53
CA GLY A 638 -27.26 -26.60 17.99
C GLY A 638 -27.92 -27.40 16.86
N ILE A 639 -28.10 -26.79 15.69
CA ILE A 639 -28.60 -27.50 14.49
C ILE A 639 -27.60 -28.58 14.06
N HIS A 640 -26.30 -28.26 14.07
CA HIS A 640 -25.22 -29.17 13.66
C HIS A 640 -24.99 -30.33 14.63
N MET A 641 -25.43 -30.16 15.88
CA MET A 641 -25.39 -31.17 16.94
C MET A 641 -26.74 -31.87 17.18
N ASN A 642 -27.76 -31.58 16.36
CA ASN A 642 -29.07 -32.20 16.52
C ASN A 642 -29.05 -33.67 16.05
N PRO A 643 -29.35 -34.65 16.93
CA PRO A 643 -29.34 -36.07 16.59
C PRO A 643 -30.37 -36.47 15.54
N GLU A 644 -31.42 -35.66 15.32
CA GLU A 644 -32.42 -35.86 14.26
C GLU A 644 -31.80 -35.74 12.85
N TYR A 645 -30.83 -34.83 12.69
CA TYR A 645 -30.14 -34.59 11.43
C TYR A 645 -28.81 -35.35 11.36
N TYR A 646 -28.13 -35.50 12.51
CA TYR A 646 -26.81 -36.12 12.63
C TYR A 646 -26.80 -37.20 13.72
N PRO A 647 -27.10 -38.46 13.40
CA PRO A 647 -27.07 -39.56 14.38
C PRO A 647 -25.69 -39.70 15.02
N ASN A 648 -25.61 -39.78 16.35
CA ASN A 648 -24.35 -39.70 17.12
C ASN A 648 -23.56 -38.40 16.81
N PRO A 649 -24.12 -37.22 17.12
CA PRO A 649 -23.62 -35.93 16.64
C PRO A 649 -22.23 -35.57 17.19
N GLU A 650 -21.79 -36.14 18.31
CA GLU A 650 -20.45 -35.94 18.87
C GLU A 650 -19.35 -36.66 18.08
N LYS A 651 -19.69 -37.74 17.37
CA LYS A 651 -18.70 -38.56 16.64
C LYS A 651 -18.28 -37.86 15.35
N PHE A 652 -16.97 -37.64 15.19
CA PHE A 652 -16.35 -37.19 13.95
C PHE A 652 -16.48 -38.27 12.87
N ASP A 653 -17.34 -38.03 11.88
CA ASP A 653 -17.58 -38.94 10.77
C ASP A 653 -17.74 -38.18 9.44
N PRO A 654 -16.66 -38.07 8.64
CA PRO A 654 -16.70 -37.43 7.33
C PRO A 654 -17.68 -38.06 6.33
N SER A 655 -17.98 -39.37 6.47
CA SER A 655 -18.82 -40.09 5.49
C SER A 655 -20.26 -39.55 5.43
N ARG A 656 -20.70 -38.84 6.46
CA ARG A 656 -21.97 -38.11 6.49
C ARG A 656 -22.15 -37.22 5.26
N PHE A 657 -21.10 -36.54 4.82
CA PHE A 657 -21.17 -35.61 3.69
C PHE A 657 -21.06 -36.27 2.31
N GLU A 658 -20.94 -37.60 2.23
CA GLU A 658 -20.96 -38.32 0.95
C GLU A 658 -22.38 -38.40 0.35
N ASN A 659 -23.43 -38.36 1.19
CA ASN A 659 -24.83 -38.59 0.78
C ASN A 659 -25.86 -37.61 1.37
N ILE A 660 -25.44 -36.50 2.03
CA ILE A 660 -26.36 -35.58 2.73
C ILE A 660 -27.00 -34.51 1.83
N ASP A 661 -26.45 -34.24 0.65
CA ASP A 661 -26.95 -33.21 -0.27
C ASP A 661 -28.38 -33.53 -0.76
N GLY A 662 -29.39 -33.13 0.01
CA GLY A 662 -30.80 -33.21 -0.37
C GLY A 662 -31.80 -33.48 0.77
N LYS A 663 -31.39 -34.06 1.90
CA LYS A 663 -32.35 -34.47 2.94
C LYS A 663 -32.78 -33.30 3.85
N TYR A 664 -31.82 -32.46 4.27
CA TYR A 664 -32.07 -31.29 5.12
C TYR A 664 -31.16 -30.11 4.69
N PRO A 665 -31.55 -29.32 3.68
CA PRO A 665 -30.67 -28.32 3.05
C PRO A 665 -30.19 -27.19 3.98
N PHE A 666 -30.85 -27.00 5.12
CA PHE A 666 -30.50 -26.01 6.13
C PHE A 666 -29.96 -26.61 7.44
N ALA A 667 -29.70 -27.93 7.48
CA ALA A 667 -29.08 -28.58 8.63
C ALA A 667 -27.56 -28.36 8.71
N PHE A 668 -26.91 -28.00 7.60
CA PHE A 668 -25.49 -27.64 7.55
C PHE A 668 -25.32 -26.18 7.10
N ILE A 669 -25.05 -25.30 8.06
CA ILE A 669 -24.96 -23.84 7.86
C ILE A 669 -23.77 -23.18 8.56
N PRO A 670 -22.52 -23.71 8.41
CA PRO A 670 -21.34 -23.13 9.07
C PRO A 670 -21.01 -21.71 8.60
N PHE A 671 -21.58 -21.30 7.46
CA PHE A 671 -21.40 -19.99 6.85
C PHE A 671 -22.73 -19.29 6.56
N SER A 672 -23.78 -19.57 7.36
CA SER A 672 -25.17 -19.15 7.11
C SER A 672 -25.73 -19.76 5.80
N ALA A 673 -26.97 -19.43 5.45
CA ALA A 673 -27.64 -19.89 4.23
C ALA A 673 -28.57 -18.79 3.66
N GLY A 674 -29.09 -19.02 2.45
CA GLY A 674 -29.97 -18.08 1.76
C GLY A 674 -29.27 -16.80 1.26
N PRO A 675 -30.01 -15.70 1.02
CA PRO A 675 -29.47 -14.45 0.45
C PRO A 675 -28.39 -13.76 1.31
N ARG A 676 -28.28 -14.15 2.58
CA ARG A 676 -27.28 -13.65 3.55
C ARG A 676 -26.29 -14.76 3.93
N ASN A 677 -25.98 -15.66 3.00
CA ASN A 677 -24.86 -16.58 3.14
C ASN A 677 -23.51 -15.83 3.03
N CYS A 678 -22.45 -16.41 3.56
CA CYS A 678 -21.12 -15.80 3.48
C CYS A 678 -20.61 -15.81 2.03
N VAL A 679 -20.41 -14.61 1.46
CA VAL A 679 -19.80 -14.44 0.12
C VAL A 679 -18.40 -15.07 0.06
N GLY A 680 -17.71 -15.16 1.20
CA GLY A 680 -16.37 -15.76 1.34
C GLY A 680 -16.36 -17.28 1.50
N GLN A 681 -17.51 -17.97 1.61
CA GLN A 681 -17.55 -19.41 1.90
C GLN A 681 -16.71 -20.24 0.93
N LYS A 682 -16.85 -20.01 -0.38
CA LYS A 682 -16.09 -20.76 -1.39
C LYS A 682 -14.58 -20.51 -1.27
N TYR A 683 -14.18 -19.29 -0.92
CA TYR A 683 -12.78 -18.94 -0.71
C TYR A 683 -12.23 -19.63 0.54
N ALA A 684 -12.96 -19.58 1.66
CA ALA A 684 -12.58 -20.24 2.91
C ALA A 684 -12.39 -21.75 2.73
N MET A 685 -13.31 -22.42 2.02
CA MET A 685 -13.17 -23.86 1.74
C MET A 685 -11.89 -24.18 0.94
N LEU A 686 -11.56 -23.37 -0.08
CA LEU A 686 -10.34 -23.56 -0.86
C LEU A 686 -9.07 -23.34 -0.04
N GLU A 687 -9.06 -22.31 0.81
CA GLU A 687 -7.95 -21.99 1.69
C GLU A 687 -7.70 -23.12 2.70
N ILE A 688 -8.75 -23.61 3.35
CA ILE A 688 -8.66 -24.73 4.30
C ILE A 688 -8.19 -26.01 3.59
N LYS A 689 -8.74 -26.35 2.42
CA LYS A 689 -8.29 -27.52 1.62
C LYS A 689 -6.81 -27.40 1.25
N SER A 690 -6.36 -26.22 0.84
CA SER A 690 -4.96 -25.99 0.48
C SER A 690 -4.01 -26.16 1.68
N LEU A 691 -4.37 -25.60 2.84
CA LEU A 691 -3.56 -25.66 4.05
C LEU A 691 -3.56 -27.06 4.68
N LEU A 692 -4.73 -27.63 4.99
CA LEU A 692 -4.83 -28.97 5.55
C LEU A 692 -4.25 -30.02 4.60
N GLY A 693 -4.44 -29.82 3.30
CA GLY A 693 -3.87 -30.71 2.30
C GLY A 693 -2.34 -30.76 2.40
N LYS A 694 -1.67 -29.61 2.51
CA LYS A 694 -0.22 -29.55 2.71
C LYS A 694 0.22 -30.13 4.05
N ILE A 695 -0.53 -29.86 5.12
CA ILE A 695 -0.21 -30.35 6.46
C ILE A 695 -0.24 -31.88 6.49
N ILE A 696 -1.34 -32.49 6.06
CA ILE A 696 -1.52 -33.96 6.10
C ILE A 696 -0.51 -34.69 5.20
N ARG A 697 -0.10 -34.05 4.10
CA ARG A 697 0.89 -34.62 3.18
C ARG A 697 2.30 -34.67 3.78
N ASN A 698 2.67 -33.66 4.56
CA ASN A 698 4.02 -33.54 5.13
C ASN A 698 4.11 -34.05 6.57
N PHE A 699 2.98 -34.15 7.26
CA PHE A 699 2.92 -34.46 8.67
C PHE A 699 1.84 -35.50 8.98
N GLU A 700 2.17 -36.39 9.89
CA GLU A 700 1.26 -37.28 10.58
C GLU A 700 0.76 -36.56 11.84
N LEU A 701 -0.57 -36.47 11.98
CA LEU A 701 -1.22 -35.79 13.09
C LEU A 701 -1.73 -36.83 14.09
N SER A 702 -1.54 -36.56 15.38
CA SER A 702 -2.01 -37.40 16.48
C SER A 702 -2.60 -36.54 17.61
N PRO A 703 -3.43 -37.11 18.50
CA PRO A 703 -3.81 -36.44 19.74
C PRO A 703 -2.58 -35.98 20.53
N ALA A 704 -2.65 -34.81 21.17
CA ALA A 704 -1.58 -34.41 22.09
C ALA A 704 -1.55 -35.31 23.33
N TYR A 705 -0.36 -35.59 23.86
CA TYR A 705 -0.18 -36.28 25.14
C TYR A 705 0.47 -35.32 26.16
N PRO A 706 -0.12 -35.11 27.36
CA PRO A 706 -1.41 -35.64 27.82
C PRO A 706 -2.59 -35.11 26.99
N ARG A 707 -3.71 -35.86 26.98
CA ARG A 707 -4.92 -35.54 26.19
C ARG A 707 -5.34 -34.09 26.41
N HIS A 708 -5.47 -33.33 25.33
CA HIS A 708 -5.84 -31.92 25.37
C HIS A 708 -7.33 -31.74 25.06
N GLU A 709 -8.12 -31.42 26.08
CA GLU A 709 -9.51 -31.00 25.90
C GLU A 709 -9.59 -29.50 25.62
N MET A 710 -10.28 -29.12 24.54
CA MET A 710 -10.46 -27.70 24.20
C MET A 710 -11.55 -27.06 25.06
N ILE A 711 -11.23 -25.91 25.67
CA ILE A 711 -12.23 -25.08 26.35
C ILE A 711 -12.75 -24.05 25.35
N LEU A 712 -13.96 -24.28 24.85
CA LEU A 712 -14.57 -23.42 23.83
C LEU A 712 -15.20 -22.16 24.44
N SER A 713 -14.89 -21.01 23.85
CA SER A 713 -15.54 -19.73 24.15
C SER A 713 -16.32 -19.22 22.94
N PRO A 714 -17.63 -18.97 23.07
CA PRO A 714 -18.44 -18.34 22.03
C PRO A 714 -18.26 -16.80 22.09
N GLU A 715 -17.16 -16.30 21.52
CA GLU A 715 -17.02 -14.87 21.20
C GLU A 715 -17.72 -14.54 19.86
N ASN A 716 -17.31 -13.48 19.16
CA ASN A 716 -17.74 -13.21 17.78
C ASN A 716 -17.46 -14.38 16.82
N VAL A 717 -16.45 -15.20 17.14
CA VAL A 717 -16.19 -16.50 16.54
C VAL A 717 -15.85 -17.51 17.64
N LEU A 718 -16.12 -18.80 17.39
CA LEU A 718 -15.75 -19.88 18.29
C LEU A 718 -14.23 -19.97 18.42
N LYS A 719 -13.71 -19.88 19.64
CA LYS A 719 -12.28 -19.97 19.95
C LYS A 719 -12.01 -20.99 21.05
N SER A 720 -10.82 -21.58 21.05
CA SER A 720 -10.31 -22.34 22.19
C SER A 720 -9.54 -21.41 23.15
N LEU A 721 -9.96 -21.31 24.41
CA LEU A 721 -9.33 -20.49 25.43
C LEU A 721 -7.97 -21.04 25.89
N ASN A 722 -7.81 -22.36 25.85
CA ASN A 722 -6.58 -23.05 26.22
C ASN A 722 -5.76 -23.49 24.99
N GLY A 723 -6.06 -22.93 23.81
CA GLY A 723 -5.40 -23.24 22.55
C GLY A 723 -5.78 -24.61 21.98
N VAL A 724 -5.12 -25.01 20.90
CA VAL A 724 -5.26 -26.34 20.29
C VAL A 724 -3.91 -27.02 20.32
N ARG A 725 -3.81 -28.16 21.01
CA ARG A 725 -2.59 -28.96 21.05
C ARG A 725 -2.79 -30.21 20.21
N VAL A 726 -1.86 -30.46 19.31
CA VAL A 726 -1.87 -31.60 18.39
C VAL A 726 -0.46 -32.20 18.36
N GLY A 727 -0.35 -33.52 18.38
CA GLY A 727 0.91 -34.22 18.11
C GLY A 727 1.21 -34.17 16.62
N ILE A 728 2.43 -33.79 16.26
CA ILE A 728 2.87 -33.67 14.86
C ILE A 728 4.16 -34.47 14.68
N LYS A 729 4.19 -35.34 13.67
CA LYS A 729 5.36 -36.11 13.26
C LYS A 729 5.59 -35.93 11.76
N CYS A 730 6.83 -35.65 11.34
CA CYS A 730 7.15 -35.50 9.93
C CYS A 730 7.03 -36.85 9.18
N ARG A 731 6.49 -36.84 7.96
CA ARG A 731 6.36 -38.02 7.09
C ARG A 731 7.56 -38.24 6.17
#